data_AF-A0AAU4RPP0-F1
#
_entry.id   AF-A0AAU4RPP0-F1
#
_cell.length_a   1.000
_cell.length_b   1.000
_cell.length_c   1.000
_cell.angle_alpha   90.00
_cell.angle_beta   90.00
_cell.angle_gamma   90.00
#
_symmetry.space_group_name_H-M   'P 1'
#
loop_
_entity.id
_entity.type
_entity.pdbx_description
1 polymer ?
#
loop_
_entity_poly.entity_id
_entity_poly.type
_entity_poly.pdbx_seq_one_letter_code
_entity_poly.pdbx_strand_id
1 'polypeptide(L)'
;MKSATMARNDLYGLAKSAEDDGVTTLINKRDARVLLAPLDRFPAARKPGAFPTWTLSAAQKDFGTLISRAAGGEPQVLRRNSTPVAVLLPADPNAIALPSDTAAPIGAATAGGAVTPQSAPSRERGRRLATLGDAIGDVLSANSAPGLSFGLAGLDEATGGLQPGRMVLVAAEPQVGGSLIGLTAARTALARGARVLYAASGPSSADVTRRIIAAEAGGDYGRLKTGVLTEHEQQVVERLRHAPLLIDDGSDLSAEAIAATAPLADDLALVVVDRLQRARNPRLLLSGEHLPAASQILRELARTQNVPVLAVLDTDDPAIVNLLDADVILTLTTTPGQQLTTVTVAERDLGIIGNTRLRPDLAHARFLDPTTPSPGTSASAGPGVPEPAAGPRAAADTLPTTGGTAETVGTAGTVGTAADRELAEAVLPFTSGAVKGLPAEATRLFAALRTALAGAHVKDLDDLHAPLKEMAAAGLQTPDSDEGRRLAAALHAFNAPAPASASEPTPAATPSQAGGVDTRVAEDADEVRRDDDDGLVPGDEQDEPKGAVFPALRILKESVARSKMHPIPVIRTEDRQTGPWPLVSEDMDGEPGWVHPDVTSTRVAHERTGKRVRRDQLNVPASFGDGLMCLIDRNGSFPSACSAVPLAPNKLLHTGPLDVFDKSQAGIYQISVPEWNYPGMPHPLGRLAERPDGQRRVWVTTPHVKVLERLHRDGHLTEPVVIHDSWTGKANESLFKPFYQATKEARTELIQAGGEPYKAYKTRLSIALRLLWPKRPESRSPFWRPDWRMSMVAEASVRHWTVAFKAVQTGHTLIALRNVDAAIFWTPDETVPDTYRIGTGFGEVKAKFIQPGTFIPEGDD
;
A
#
# COMPACT_ATOMS: atom_id res chain seq x y z
N MET A 1 14.51 26.83 -22.08
CA MET A 1 14.30 28.30 -22.15
C MET A 1 14.00 28.66 -23.59
N LYS A 2 12.90 29.37 -23.88
CA LYS A 2 12.49 29.75 -25.25
C LYS A 2 12.15 31.24 -25.37
N SER A 3 12.33 31.82 -26.55
CA SER A 3 11.82 33.17 -26.84
C SER A 3 10.29 33.13 -27.00
N ALA A 4 9.62 34.25 -26.75
CA ALA A 4 8.16 34.35 -26.89
C ALA A 4 7.66 33.94 -28.30
N THR A 5 8.41 34.29 -29.35
CA THR A 5 8.08 33.92 -30.74
C THR A 5 8.19 32.42 -30.97
N MET A 6 9.24 31.77 -30.46
CA MET A 6 9.40 30.32 -30.55
C MET A 6 8.37 29.58 -29.70
N ALA A 7 8.11 30.05 -28.47
CA ALA A 7 7.13 29.46 -27.57
C ALA A 7 5.69 29.60 -28.09
N ARG A 8 5.36 30.70 -28.77
CA ARG A 8 4.08 30.87 -29.48
C ARG A 8 3.92 29.84 -30.58
N ASN A 9 4.94 29.67 -31.43
CA ASN A 9 4.86 28.74 -32.56
C ASN A 9 4.81 27.27 -32.10
N ASP A 10 5.35 26.95 -30.92
CA ASP A 10 5.39 25.61 -30.31
C ASP A 10 4.47 25.45 -29.08
N LEU A 11 3.43 26.28 -28.95
CA LEU A 11 2.62 26.33 -27.74
C LEU A 11 1.95 24.99 -27.39
N TYR A 12 1.49 24.25 -28.41
CA TYR A 12 0.86 22.95 -28.24
C TYR A 12 1.84 21.88 -27.73
N GLY A 13 3.07 21.88 -28.26
CA GLY A 13 4.12 20.98 -27.80
C GLY A 13 4.52 21.27 -26.35
N LEU A 14 4.69 22.56 -26.01
CA LEU A 14 5.03 22.97 -24.65
C LEU A 14 3.93 22.65 -23.63
N ALA A 15 2.65 22.85 -23.98
CA ALA A 15 1.54 22.49 -23.12
C ALA A 15 1.46 20.96 -22.91
N LYS A 16 1.76 20.17 -23.95
CA LYS A 16 1.79 18.72 -23.85
C LYS A 16 2.95 18.22 -22.97
N SER A 17 4.17 18.74 -23.14
CA SER A 17 5.29 18.37 -22.26
C SER A 17 5.12 18.84 -20.81
N ALA A 18 4.40 19.94 -20.58
CA ALA A 18 4.02 20.32 -19.22
C ALA A 18 3.02 19.32 -18.63
N GLU A 19 2.03 18.87 -19.40
CA GLU A 19 0.99 17.92 -18.97
C GLU A 19 1.52 16.50 -18.76
N ASP A 20 2.21 15.93 -19.76
CA ASP A 20 2.62 14.52 -19.78
C ASP A 20 3.94 14.30 -19.02
N ASP A 21 4.90 15.22 -19.19
CA ASP A 21 6.27 15.07 -18.68
C ASP A 21 6.56 15.94 -17.45
N GLY A 22 5.60 16.76 -17.00
CA GLY A 22 5.76 17.69 -15.88
C GLY A 22 6.78 18.81 -16.16
N VAL A 23 7.15 19.03 -17.43
CA VAL A 23 8.24 19.94 -17.81
C VAL A 23 7.78 21.39 -17.70
N THR A 24 8.50 22.17 -16.88
CA THR A 24 8.28 23.62 -16.80
C THR A 24 9.20 24.34 -17.79
N THR A 25 8.62 25.16 -18.67
CA THR A 25 9.38 25.91 -19.68
C THR A 25 9.42 27.39 -19.34
N LEU A 26 10.63 27.93 -19.16
CA LEU A 26 10.85 29.38 -19.07
C LEU A 26 10.75 30.05 -20.44
N ILE A 27 9.89 31.07 -20.54
CA ILE A 27 9.63 31.87 -21.73
C ILE A 27 10.04 33.32 -21.48
N ASN A 28 10.86 33.88 -22.37
CA ASN A 28 11.31 35.27 -22.29
C ASN A 28 10.67 36.14 -23.40
N LYS A 29 10.18 37.32 -23.01
CA LYS A 29 9.70 38.38 -23.92
C LYS A 29 10.25 39.75 -23.48
N ARG A 30 11.32 40.24 -24.13
CA ARG A 30 12.01 41.48 -23.71
C ARG A 30 12.33 41.43 -22.21
N ASP A 31 11.74 42.31 -21.41
CA ASP A 31 11.94 42.42 -19.96
C ASP A 31 10.97 41.55 -19.12
N ALA A 32 10.06 40.80 -19.76
CA ALA A 32 9.11 39.92 -19.08
C ALA A 32 9.55 38.45 -19.15
N ARG A 33 9.50 37.76 -18.00
CA ARG A 33 9.83 36.33 -17.86
C ARG A 33 8.66 35.59 -17.24
N VAL A 34 8.21 34.52 -17.90
CA VAL A 34 7.10 33.69 -17.41
C VAL A 34 7.42 32.21 -17.54
N LEU A 35 6.83 31.41 -16.66
CA LEU A 35 6.92 29.96 -16.67
C LEU A 35 5.63 29.39 -17.26
N LEU A 36 5.76 28.55 -18.27
CA LEU A 36 4.69 27.63 -18.66
C LEU A 36 4.89 26.35 -17.83
N ALA A 37 3.99 26.11 -16.88
CA ALA A 37 4.14 25.08 -15.86
C ALA A 37 2.98 24.06 -15.87
N PRO A 38 3.23 22.81 -15.41
CA PRO A 38 2.17 21.84 -15.12
C PRO A 38 1.21 22.36 -14.05
N LEU A 39 -0.05 21.96 -14.15
CA LEU A 39 -1.08 22.33 -13.17
C LEU A 39 -0.85 21.74 -11.78
N ASP A 40 -0.14 20.62 -11.66
CA ASP A 40 0.21 20.04 -10.36
C ASP A 40 1.10 20.95 -9.51
N ARG A 41 1.86 21.85 -10.16
CA ARG A 41 2.66 22.87 -9.47
C ARG A 41 1.87 24.11 -9.10
N PHE A 42 0.64 24.24 -9.59
CA PHE A 42 -0.25 25.34 -9.23
C PHE A 42 -1.71 24.86 -9.16
N PRO A 43 -2.07 24.06 -8.14
CA PRO A 43 -3.38 23.41 -8.06
C PRO A 43 -4.57 24.38 -8.09
N ALA A 44 -4.35 25.64 -7.68
CA ALA A 44 -5.35 26.71 -7.74
C ALA A 44 -5.84 26.98 -9.19
N ALA A 45 -5.02 26.75 -10.21
CA ALA A 45 -5.41 26.88 -11.62
C ALA A 45 -6.41 25.80 -12.10
N ARG A 46 -6.64 24.74 -11.31
CA ARG A 46 -7.66 23.72 -11.60
C ARG A 46 -9.07 24.14 -11.23
N LYS A 47 -9.22 25.16 -10.36
CA LYS A 47 -10.53 25.66 -9.93
C LYS A 47 -11.17 26.48 -11.05
N PRO A 48 -12.38 26.13 -11.53
CA PRO A 48 -13.08 26.92 -12.53
C PRO A 48 -13.30 28.37 -12.03
N GLY A 49 -12.97 29.36 -12.85
CA GLY A 49 -13.17 30.77 -12.52
C GLY A 49 -12.10 31.40 -11.60
N ALA A 50 -11.12 30.63 -11.11
CA ALA A 50 -10.07 31.18 -10.24
C ALA A 50 -9.10 32.13 -10.96
N PHE A 51 -8.88 31.93 -12.26
CA PHE A 51 -7.97 32.73 -13.08
C PHE A 51 -8.49 32.89 -14.52
N PRO A 52 -8.06 33.94 -15.24
CA PRO A 52 -8.35 34.10 -16.66
C PRO A 52 -7.91 32.87 -17.46
N THR A 53 -8.81 32.35 -18.29
CA THR A 53 -8.64 31.06 -18.96
C THR A 53 -8.75 31.21 -20.47
N TRP A 54 -7.86 30.56 -21.21
CA TRP A 54 -7.74 30.70 -22.66
C TRP A 54 -7.60 29.33 -23.33
N THR A 55 -8.32 29.11 -24.42
CA THR A 55 -8.05 27.93 -25.28
C THR A 55 -6.67 28.07 -25.90
N LEU A 56 -5.96 26.95 -26.15
CA LEU A 56 -4.62 26.99 -26.76
C LEU A 56 -4.60 27.75 -28.10
N SER A 57 -5.67 27.65 -28.89
CA SER A 57 -5.79 28.38 -30.17
C SER A 57 -5.97 29.90 -30.00
N ALA A 58 -6.73 30.34 -29.00
CA ALA A 58 -6.86 31.76 -28.65
C ALA A 58 -5.58 32.28 -28.01
N ALA A 59 -4.99 31.51 -27.10
CA ALA A 59 -3.74 31.84 -26.44
C ALA A 59 -2.58 31.98 -27.43
N GLN A 60 -2.55 31.20 -28.51
CA GLN A 60 -1.51 31.30 -29.54
C GLN A 60 -1.57 32.62 -30.32
N LYS A 61 -2.77 33.17 -30.58
CA LYS A 61 -2.96 34.44 -31.29
C LYS A 61 -2.48 35.63 -30.45
N ASP A 62 -2.84 35.66 -29.18
CA ASP A 62 -2.56 36.77 -28.25
C ASP A 62 -1.44 36.46 -27.23
N PHE A 63 -0.58 35.48 -27.54
CA PHE A 63 0.39 34.92 -26.59
C PHE A 63 1.31 35.96 -25.96
N GLY A 64 1.71 36.96 -26.74
CA GLY A 64 2.54 38.06 -26.24
C GLY A 64 1.86 38.86 -25.13
N THR A 65 0.55 39.09 -25.23
CA THR A 65 -0.24 39.81 -24.23
C THR A 65 -0.41 38.97 -22.98
N LEU A 66 -0.67 37.67 -23.13
CA LEU A 66 -0.79 36.72 -22.02
C LEU A 66 0.50 36.60 -21.21
N ILE A 67 1.65 36.55 -21.87
CA ILE A 67 2.96 36.59 -21.20
C ILE A 67 3.12 37.87 -20.37
N SER A 68 2.64 39.01 -20.88
CA SER A 68 2.80 40.29 -20.18
C SER A 68 1.89 40.36 -18.95
N ARG A 69 0.68 39.80 -19.02
CA ARG A 69 -0.25 39.69 -17.87
C ARG A 69 0.26 38.70 -16.81
N ALA A 70 0.73 37.53 -17.24
CA ALA A 70 1.33 36.55 -16.34
C ALA A 70 2.60 37.08 -15.65
N ALA A 71 3.45 37.81 -16.37
CA ALA A 71 4.61 38.48 -15.77
C ALA A 71 4.21 39.61 -14.81
N GLY A 72 3.11 40.32 -15.10
CA GLY A 72 2.50 41.31 -14.21
C GLY A 72 1.73 40.71 -13.03
N GLY A 73 1.76 39.39 -12.87
CA GLY A 73 1.22 38.72 -11.70
C GLY A 73 -0.11 38.04 -11.88
N GLU A 74 -0.77 38.15 -13.03
CA GLU A 74 -2.06 37.49 -13.25
C GLU A 74 -1.84 36.12 -13.93
N PRO A 75 -1.94 34.98 -13.23
CA PRO A 75 -1.79 33.67 -13.85
C PRO A 75 -2.78 33.48 -15.01
N GLN A 76 -2.30 32.97 -16.14
CA GLN A 76 -3.15 32.70 -17.30
C GLN A 76 -3.26 31.19 -17.51
N VAL A 77 -4.46 30.63 -17.37
CA VAL A 77 -4.68 29.19 -17.50
C VAL A 77 -4.90 28.85 -18.96
N LEU A 78 -4.14 27.87 -19.47
CA LEU A 78 -4.23 27.37 -20.83
C LEU A 78 -5.08 26.11 -20.87
N ARG A 79 -6.05 26.06 -21.76
CA ARG A 79 -6.98 24.93 -21.94
C ARG A 79 -6.86 24.26 -23.29
N ARG A 80 -6.95 22.94 -23.27
CA ARG A 80 -7.30 22.14 -24.44
C ARG A 80 -8.79 21.82 -24.33
N ASN A 81 -9.61 22.43 -25.19
CA ASN A 81 -11.07 22.42 -25.08
C ASN A 81 -11.53 22.95 -23.71
N SER A 82 -12.22 22.14 -22.91
CA SER A 82 -12.70 22.51 -21.57
C SER A 82 -11.70 22.16 -20.45
N THR A 83 -10.61 21.46 -20.76
CA THR A 83 -9.68 20.93 -19.76
C THR A 83 -8.48 21.87 -19.62
N PRO A 84 -8.18 22.38 -18.40
CA PRO A 84 -6.92 23.06 -18.13
C PRO A 84 -5.78 22.08 -18.34
N VAL A 85 -4.74 22.49 -19.07
CA VAL A 85 -3.57 21.64 -19.38
C VAL A 85 -2.25 22.24 -18.87
N ALA A 86 -2.14 23.56 -18.83
CA ALA A 86 -0.95 24.26 -18.35
C ALA A 86 -1.34 25.64 -17.81
N VAL A 87 -0.43 26.28 -17.08
CA VAL A 87 -0.60 27.65 -16.59
C VAL A 87 0.64 28.48 -16.89
N LEU A 88 0.43 29.72 -17.33
CA LEU A 88 1.48 30.74 -17.39
C LEU A 88 1.54 31.45 -16.05
N LEU A 89 2.71 31.39 -15.41
CA LEU A 89 3.00 31.99 -14.11
C LEU A 89 4.12 33.02 -14.26
N PRO A 90 4.17 34.06 -13.41
CA PRO A 90 5.36 34.90 -13.33
C PRO A 90 6.58 34.03 -13.01
N ALA A 91 7.73 34.35 -13.62
CA ALA A 91 8.96 33.62 -13.32
C ALA A 91 9.48 33.90 -11.89
N ASP A 92 9.06 35.02 -11.31
CA ASP A 92 9.26 35.34 -9.90
C ASP A 92 7.96 35.05 -9.12
N PRO A 93 7.93 34.04 -8.24
CA PRO A 93 6.72 33.58 -7.56
C PRO A 93 6.08 34.63 -6.63
N ASN A 94 6.84 35.66 -6.22
CA ASN A 94 6.36 36.79 -5.40
C ASN A 94 5.45 37.79 -6.13
N ALA A 95 5.27 37.66 -7.44
CA ALA A 95 4.50 38.62 -8.24
C ALA A 95 3.01 38.26 -8.43
N ILE A 96 2.49 37.17 -7.85
CA ILE A 96 1.12 36.69 -8.13
C ILE A 96 0.06 37.64 -7.56
N ALA A 97 -0.64 38.37 -8.43
CA ALA A 97 -1.81 39.16 -8.12
C ALA A 97 -3.05 38.26 -7.96
N LEU A 98 -3.64 38.27 -6.77
CA LEU A 98 -4.96 37.68 -6.53
C LEU A 98 -6.04 38.67 -7.01
N PRO A 99 -7.17 38.19 -7.59
CA PRO A 99 -8.24 39.08 -8.00
C PRO A 99 -8.79 39.84 -6.79
N SER A 100 -8.68 41.17 -6.82
CA SER A 100 -9.26 42.07 -5.81
C SER A 100 -10.73 42.30 -6.16
N ASP A 101 -11.60 41.91 -5.24
CA ASP A 101 -13.03 42.19 -5.33
C ASP A 101 -13.26 43.71 -5.26
N THR A 102 -13.94 44.23 -6.27
CA THR A 102 -14.30 45.65 -6.38
C THR A 102 -15.69 45.84 -5.78
N ALA A 103 -15.78 46.41 -4.56
CA ALA A 103 -16.97 47.13 -4.10
C ALA A 103 -16.69 47.93 -2.81
N ALA A 104 -16.64 49.26 -2.93
CA ALA A 104 -17.00 50.20 -1.85
C ALA A 104 -18.56 50.23 -1.74
N PRO A 105 -19.23 50.68 -0.63
CA PRO A 105 -18.89 51.93 0.07
C PRO A 105 -19.23 52.09 1.60
N ILE A 106 -18.62 53.13 2.18
CA ILE A 106 -19.04 54.06 3.28
C ILE A 106 -19.31 53.54 4.71
N GLY A 107 -18.66 54.19 5.70
CA GLY A 107 -19.21 54.39 7.05
C GLY A 107 -18.17 54.56 8.17
N ALA A 108 -17.97 55.79 8.64
CA ALA A 108 -16.95 56.19 9.61
C ALA A 108 -17.28 55.86 11.09
N ALA A 109 -16.24 55.61 11.89
CA ALA A 109 -15.83 56.37 13.10
C ALA A 109 -15.43 55.53 14.35
N THR A 110 -14.13 55.64 14.65
CA THR A 110 -13.47 55.90 15.95
C THR A 110 -13.36 54.85 17.08
N ALA A 111 -12.10 54.78 17.56
CA ALA A 111 -11.57 54.37 18.87
C ALA A 111 -11.67 52.86 19.18
N GLY A 112 -10.62 52.13 19.52
CA GLY A 112 -9.31 52.46 20.07
C GLY A 112 -8.95 51.24 20.96
N GLY A 113 -7.78 50.65 20.77
CA GLY A 113 -7.39 49.47 21.54
C GLY A 113 -6.30 48.68 20.85
N ALA A 114 -5.06 48.97 21.24
CA ALA A 114 -3.89 48.24 20.82
C ALA A 114 -3.98 46.76 21.20
N VAL A 115 -3.93 45.88 20.21
CA VAL A 115 -3.33 44.55 20.32
C VAL A 115 -2.59 44.34 19.02
N THR A 116 -1.27 44.45 19.03
CA THR A 116 -0.39 43.99 17.96
C THR A 116 -0.57 42.48 17.84
N PRO A 117 -1.14 41.92 16.76
CA PRO A 117 -0.90 40.52 16.46
C PRO A 117 0.49 40.48 15.81
N GLN A 118 1.43 39.94 16.56
CA GLN A 118 2.73 39.54 16.06
C GLN A 118 2.49 38.63 14.85
N SER A 119 2.72 39.15 13.65
CA SER A 119 2.63 38.42 12.40
C SER A 119 3.63 37.27 12.43
N ALA A 120 3.13 36.04 12.40
CA ALA A 120 3.94 34.85 12.19
C ALA A 120 4.76 35.02 10.90
N PRO A 121 6.06 34.66 10.89
CA PRO A 121 6.88 34.84 9.71
C PRO A 121 6.40 33.89 8.61
N SER A 122 5.92 34.48 7.52
CA SER A 122 5.56 33.83 6.26
C SER A 122 6.72 32.95 5.77
N ARG A 123 6.52 31.63 5.77
CA ARG A 123 7.50 30.63 5.30
C ARG A 123 7.48 30.52 3.77
N GLU A 124 8.15 31.46 3.11
CA GLU A 124 8.79 31.21 1.81
C GLU A 124 10.23 31.71 1.89
N ARG A 125 11.18 30.78 2.08
CA ARG A 125 12.60 31.12 1.98
C ARG A 125 13.16 30.57 0.67
N GLY A 126 13.29 31.46 -0.30
CA GLY A 126 14.26 31.32 -1.39
C GLY A 126 15.70 31.38 -0.87
N ARG A 127 16.69 31.29 -1.78
CA ARG A 127 18.11 31.36 -1.42
C ARG A 127 18.41 32.67 -0.66
N ARG A 128 18.70 32.58 0.65
CA ARG A 128 19.07 33.72 1.49
C ARG A 128 20.59 33.83 1.56
N LEU A 129 21.16 34.87 0.96
CA LEU A 129 22.53 35.30 1.27
C LEU A 129 22.43 36.22 2.48
N ALA A 130 22.96 35.78 3.63
CA ALA A 130 23.07 36.62 4.82
C ALA A 130 24.47 37.24 4.85
N THR A 131 24.57 38.53 5.20
CA THR A 131 25.87 39.10 5.55
C THR A 131 26.33 38.54 6.90
N LEU A 132 27.63 38.61 7.20
CA LEU A 132 28.14 38.23 8.52
C LEU A 132 27.46 39.03 9.64
N GLY A 133 27.13 40.31 9.39
CA GLY A 133 26.40 41.15 10.34
C GLY A 133 24.99 40.63 10.61
N ASP A 134 24.25 40.24 9.57
CA ASP A 134 22.91 39.65 9.70
C ASP A 134 22.97 38.32 10.46
N ALA A 135 23.97 37.48 10.16
CA ALA A 135 24.15 36.20 10.83
C ALA A 135 24.52 36.36 12.31
N ILE A 136 25.40 37.32 12.64
CA ILE A 136 25.73 37.66 14.04
C ILE A 136 24.49 38.22 14.76
N GLY A 137 23.70 39.08 14.09
CA GLY A 137 22.44 39.60 14.62
C GLY A 137 21.44 38.49 14.93
N ASP A 138 21.28 37.51 14.03
CA ASP A 138 20.43 36.34 14.22
C ASP A 138 20.92 35.48 15.41
N VAL A 139 22.23 35.26 15.57
CA VAL A 139 22.82 34.50 16.71
C VAL A 139 22.63 35.21 18.05
N LEU A 140 22.88 36.52 18.11
CA LEU A 140 22.73 37.29 19.34
C LEU A 140 21.26 37.45 19.75
N SER A 141 20.35 37.50 18.77
CA SER A 141 18.90 37.55 19.01
C SER A 141 18.33 36.18 19.41
N ALA A 142 18.87 35.08 18.88
CA ALA A 142 18.47 33.72 19.24
C ALA A 142 18.73 33.39 20.72
N ASN A 143 19.75 33.99 21.35
CA ASN A 143 19.98 33.88 22.78
C ASN A 143 18.88 34.50 23.66
N SER A 144 17.93 35.27 23.08
CA SER A 144 16.81 35.88 23.82
C SER A 144 15.51 35.07 23.74
N ALA A 145 15.40 34.08 22.85
CA ALA A 145 14.24 33.20 22.73
C ALA A 145 14.70 31.74 22.89
N PRO A 146 14.43 31.08 24.03
CA PRO A 146 14.83 29.69 24.21
C PRO A 146 14.13 28.85 23.15
N GLY A 147 14.92 28.12 22.35
CA GLY A 147 14.44 27.13 21.38
C GLY A 147 13.53 26.08 22.02
N LEU A 148 13.03 25.15 21.22
CA LEU A 148 12.27 24.03 21.79
C LEU A 148 13.19 23.22 22.70
N SER A 149 12.64 22.66 23.77
CA SER A 149 13.39 21.93 24.79
C SER A 149 12.92 20.47 24.82
N PHE A 150 13.83 19.56 25.14
CA PHE A 150 13.51 18.16 25.39
C PHE A 150 12.67 17.99 26.67
N GLY A 151 12.68 18.97 27.57
CA GLY A 151 12.04 18.92 28.90
C GLY A 151 12.90 18.26 29.98
N LEU A 152 14.20 18.10 29.70
CA LEU A 152 15.19 17.45 30.57
C LEU A 152 16.39 18.39 30.63
N ALA A 153 16.59 19.04 31.77
CA ALA A 153 17.56 20.12 31.92
C ALA A 153 18.99 19.66 31.56
N GLY A 154 19.37 18.46 32.00
CA GLY A 154 20.70 17.92 31.69
C GLY A 154 20.89 17.59 30.20
N LEU A 155 19.81 17.30 29.47
CA LEU A 155 19.88 17.04 28.03
C LEU A 155 19.83 18.33 27.23
N ASP A 156 19.02 19.29 27.63
CA ASP A 156 18.95 20.62 27.02
C ASP A 156 20.28 21.37 27.17
N GLU A 157 20.95 21.26 28.32
CA GLU A 157 22.29 21.84 28.53
C GLU A 157 23.34 21.18 27.61
N ALA A 158 23.30 19.86 27.47
CA ALA A 158 24.26 19.12 26.65
C ALA A 158 24.04 19.29 25.13
N THR A 159 22.82 19.64 24.70
CA THR A 159 22.46 19.76 23.27
C THR A 159 22.24 21.21 22.81
N GLY A 160 22.06 22.14 23.75
CA GLY A 160 21.51 23.47 23.45
C GLY A 160 20.02 23.43 23.10
N GLY A 161 19.31 22.35 23.43
CA GLY A 161 17.90 22.13 23.09
C GLY A 161 17.66 21.68 21.65
N LEU A 162 16.40 21.73 21.21
CA LEU A 162 15.94 21.35 19.89
C LEU A 162 16.01 22.53 18.92
N GLN A 163 17.05 22.51 18.09
CA GLN A 163 17.35 23.57 17.13
C GLN A 163 16.55 23.39 15.82
N PRO A 164 15.85 24.44 15.35
CA PRO A 164 15.19 24.41 14.04
C PRO A 164 16.15 24.11 12.89
N GLY A 165 15.69 23.33 11.90
CA GLY A 165 16.53 22.99 10.74
C GLY A 165 17.46 21.80 10.94
N ARG A 166 17.50 21.22 12.15
CA ARG A 166 18.37 20.08 12.47
C ARG A 166 17.57 18.81 12.73
N MET A 167 18.14 17.68 12.31
CA MET A 167 17.67 16.35 12.66
C MET A 167 18.44 15.81 13.87
N VAL A 168 17.71 15.40 14.91
CA VAL A 168 18.24 14.71 16.09
C VAL A 168 17.87 13.23 16.00
N LEU A 169 18.86 12.35 16.10
CA LEU A 169 18.66 10.89 16.16
C LEU A 169 18.83 10.40 17.60
N VAL A 170 17.83 9.71 18.14
CA VAL A 170 17.89 9.02 19.43
C VAL A 170 18.13 7.54 19.16
N ALA A 171 19.35 7.06 19.41
CA ALA A 171 19.73 5.66 19.32
C ALA A 171 19.73 5.04 20.71
N ALA A 172 18.92 4.00 20.90
CA ALA A 172 18.83 3.28 22.17
C ALA A 172 18.61 1.80 21.92
N GLU A 173 19.14 0.93 22.78
CA GLU A 173 18.75 -0.48 22.76
C GLU A 173 17.25 -0.63 23.05
N PRO A 174 16.61 -1.71 22.54
CA PRO A 174 15.26 -2.06 22.94
C PRO A 174 15.12 -2.05 24.48
N GLN A 175 13.99 -1.56 24.96
CA GLN A 175 13.64 -1.48 26.40
C GLN A 175 14.39 -0.42 27.22
N VAL A 176 15.42 0.26 26.69
CA VAL A 176 16.06 1.40 27.39
C VAL A 176 15.15 2.64 27.44
N GLY A 177 14.21 2.75 26.51
CA GLY A 177 13.18 3.79 26.51
C GLY A 177 13.45 4.97 25.58
N GLY A 178 14.20 4.80 24.49
CA GLY A 178 14.48 5.88 23.52
C GLY A 178 13.22 6.65 23.04
N SER A 179 12.10 5.95 22.84
CA SER A 179 10.80 6.58 22.51
C SER A 179 10.32 7.59 23.56
N LEU A 180 10.69 7.43 24.83
CA LEU A 180 10.32 8.35 25.91
C LEU A 180 11.03 9.70 25.79
N ILE A 181 12.20 9.78 25.15
CA ILE A 181 12.86 11.05 24.84
C ILE A 181 12.02 11.84 23.84
N GLY A 182 11.59 11.21 22.75
CA GLY A 182 10.69 11.83 21.77
C GLY A 182 9.35 12.23 22.37
N LEU A 183 8.79 11.39 23.25
CA LEU A 183 7.57 11.67 23.99
C LEU A 183 7.71 12.89 24.92
N THR A 184 8.83 13.01 25.64
CA THR A 184 9.08 14.11 26.58
C THR A 184 9.28 15.43 25.82
N ALA A 185 9.99 15.41 24.69
CA ALA A 185 10.11 16.55 23.80
C ALA A 185 8.74 17.01 23.25
N ALA A 186 7.92 16.07 22.78
CA ALA A 186 6.56 16.37 22.31
C ALA A 186 5.72 17.00 23.43
N ARG A 187 5.70 16.42 24.63
CA ARG A 187 4.98 16.96 25.79
C ARG A 187 5.41 18.37 26.15
N THR A 188 6.71 18.62 26.17
CA THR A 188 7.29 19.94 26.49
C THR A 188 6.89 20.99 25.46
N ALA A 189 6.88 20.63 24.17
CA ALA A 189 6.39 21.51 23.10
C ALA A 189 4.89 21.79 23.25
N LEU A 190 4.07 20.76 23.50
CA LEU A 190 2.62 20.91 23.69
C LEU A 190 2.27 21.79 24.89
N ALA A 191 3.02 21.68 26.00
CA ALA A 191 2.85 22.54 27.18
C ALA A 191 3.10 24.03 26.88
N ARG A 192 3.85 24.35 25.82
CA ARG A 192 4.09 25.71 25.32
C ARG A 192 3.11 26.13 24.23
N GLY A 193 2.11 25.30 23.92
CA GLY A 193 1.15 25.52 22.84
C GLY A 193 1.74 25.34 21.44
N ALA A 194 2.93 24.75 21.31
CA ALA A 194 3.57 24.50 20.02
C ALA A 194 3.01 23.24 19.36
N ARG A 195 2.73 23.31 18.04
CA ARG A 195 2.18 22.19 17.28
C ARG A 195 3.22 21.11 17.01
N VAL A 196 2.86 19.87 17.29
CA VAL A 196 3.73 18.69 17.11
C VAL A 196 3.10 17.72 16.11
N LEU A 197 3.88 17.24 15.15
CA LEU A 197 3.56 16.07 14.32
C LEU A 197 4.31 14.85 14.89
N TYR A 198 3.58 13.86 15.37
CA TYR A 198 4.11 12.61 15.92
C TYR A 198 3.83 11.47 14.94
N ALA A 199 4.82 11.14 14.13
CA ALA A 199 4.82 10.03 13.19
C ALA A 199 5.16 8.72 13.92
N ALA A 200 4.12 7.94 14.24
CA ALA A 200 4.16 6.76 15.09
C ALA A 200 4.21 5.45 14.28
N SER A 201 5.36 5.09 13.72
CA SER A 201 5.54 3.85 12.96
C SER A 201 5.69 2.58 13.81
N GLY A 202 5.88 2.74 15.13
CA GLY A 202 5.97 1.63 16.09
C GLY A 202 4.74 1.52 17.01
N PRO A 203 4.49 2.52 17.87
CA PRO A 203 3.35 2.54 18.77
C PRO A 203 2.07 2.98 18.05
N SER A 204 0.90 2.52 18.52
CA SER A 204 -0.38 3.07 18.04
C SER A 204 -0.63 4.46 18.61
N SER A 205 -1.51 5.25 17.98
CA SER A 205 -1.98 6.53 18.50
C SER A 205 -2.56 6.41 19.92
N ALA A 206 -3.26 5.32 20.22
CA ALA A 206 -3.76 5.01 21.56
C ALA A 206 -2.63 4.74 22.56
N ASP A 207 -1.53 4.10 22.14
CA ASP A 207 -0.36 3.88 23.01
C ASP A 207 0.40 5.17 23.27
N VAL A 208 0.63 5.98 22.24
CA VAL A 208 1.26 7.31 22.38
C VAL A 208 0.45 8.16 23.35
N THR A 209 -0.86 8.25 23.14
CA THR A 209 -1.78 9.02 23.99
C THR A 209 -1.76 8.54 25.45
N ARG A 210 -1.83 7.22 25.69
CA ARG A 210 -1.75 6.66 27.03
C ARG A 210 -0.43 6.97 27.73
N ARG A 211 0.70 6.92 27.02
CA ARG A 211 2.01 7.29 27.57
C ARG A 211 2.08 8.79 27.91
N ILE A 212 1.51 9.66 27.07
CA ILE A 212 1.41 11.10 27.37
C ILE A 212 0.60 11.32 28.66
N ILE A 213 -0.56 10.69 28.79
CA ILE A 213 -1.41 10.80 29.98
C ILE A 213 -0.68 10.28 31.21
N ALA A 214 -0.04 9.10 31.14
CA ALA A 214 0.74 8.53 32.24
C ALA A 214 1.82 9.49 32.73
N ALA A 215 2.58 10.05 31.79
CA ALA A 215 3.71 10.91 32.09
C ALA A 215 3.28 12.29 32.62
N GLU A 216 2.12 12.79 32.18
CA GLU A 216 1.55 14.08 32.59
C GLU A 216 0.80 14.00 33.94
N ALA A 217 0.06 12.93 34.18
CA ALA A 217 -0.67 12.70 35.43
C ALA A 217 0.22 12.10 36.54
N GLY A 218 1.41 11.60 36.21
CA GLY A 218 2.17 10.71 37.10
C GLY A 218 1.39 9.42 37.40
N GLY A 219 0.61 8.94 36.43
CA GLY A 219 -0.25 7.77 36.55
C GLY A 219 0.44 6.48 36.10
N ASP A 220 0.06 5.35 36.70
CA ASP A 220 0.61 4.04 36.36
C ASP A 220 0.20 3.64 34.92
N TYR A 221 1.19 3.50 34.05
CA TYR A 221 0.97 3.16 32.64
C TYR A 221 0.37 1.75 32.45
N GLY A 222 0.70 0.80 33.33
CA GLY A 222 0.14 -0.55 33.32
C GLY A 222 -1.38 -0.53 33.56
N ARG A 223 -1.84 0.24 34.54
CA ARG A 223 -3.25 0.48 34.82
C ARG A 223 -3.93 1.18 33.65
N LEU A 224 -3.33 2.24 33.10
CA LEU A 224 -3.90 2.99 31.97
C LEU A 224 -4.13 2.12 30.72
N LYS A 225 -3.37 1.02 30.55
CA LYS A 225 -3.63 0.05 29.47
C LYS A 225 -4.98 -0.66 29.59
N THR A 226 -5.51 -0.79 30.80
CA THR A 226 -6.81 -1.44 31.07
C THR A 226 -8.02 -0.56 30.71
N GLY A 227 -7.79 0.72 30.36
CA GLY A 227 -8.83 1.66 29.97
C GLY A 227 -9.54 2.37 31.14
N VAL A 228 -9.11 2.12 32.38
CA VAL A 228 -9.66 2.78 33.57
C VAL A 228 -8.84 4.02 33.92
N LEU A 229 -9.50 5.18 33.96
CA LEU A 229 -8.91 6.47 34.34
C LEU A 229 -9.38 6.88 35.73
N THR A 230 -8.44 7.34 36.56
CA THR A 230 -8.73 8.07 37.81
C THR A 230 -9.27 9.47 37.52
N GLU A 231 -9.92 10.09 38.51
CA GLU A 231 -10.44 11.45 38.39
C GLU A 231 -9.35 12.47 38.00
N HIS A 232 -8.14 12.33 38.57
CA HIS A 232 -7.00 13.16 38.20
C HIS A 232 -6.58 12.97 36.73
N GLU A 233 -6.51 11.72 36.25
CA GLU A 233 -6.18 11.43 34.85
C GLU A 233 -7.27 11.95 33.89
N GLN A 234 -8.54 11.90 34.27
CA GLN A 234 -9.64 12.48 33.47
C GLN A 234 -9.47 14.01 33.33
N GLN A 235 -9.09 14.71 34.40
CA GLN A 235 -8.79 16.15 34.33
C GLN A 235 -7.60 16.44 33.39
N VAL A 236 -6.57 15.59 33.42
CA VAL A 236 -5.43 15.69 32.49
C VAL A 236 -5.87 15.48 31.04
N VAL A 237 -6.72 14.48 30.77
CA VAL A 237 -7.28 14.23 29.43
C VAL A 237 -8.05 15.44 28.90
N GLU A 238 -8.88 16.07 29.72
CA GLU A 238 -9.64 17.25 29.28
C GLU A 238 -8.72 18.46 28.98
N ARG A 239 -7.61 18.63 29.70
CA ARG A 239 -6.59 19.62 29.33
C ARG A 239 -5.90 19.29 27.99
N LEU A 240 -5.59 18.01 27.77
CA LEU A 240 -4.89 17.54 26.58
C LEU A 240 -5.78 17.50 25.33
N ARG A 241 -7.11 17.47 25.47
CA ARG A 241 -8.09 17.41 24.37
C ARG A 241 -7.90 18.53 23.34
N HIS A 242 -7.38 19.68 23.76
CA HIS A 242 -7.13 20.84 22.90
C HIS A 242 -5.64 21.05 22.57
N ALA A 243 -4.76 20.13 22.97
CA ALA A 243 -3.34 20.22 22.67
C ALA A 243 -3.11 20.10 21.15
N PRO A 244 -2.22 20.91 20.54
CA PRO A 244 -1.96 20.89 19.11
C PRO A 244 -1.06 19.71 18.70
N LEU A 245 -1.49 18.49 18.98
CA LEU A 245 -0.80 17.24 18.65
C LEU A 245 -1.49 16.57 17.45
N LEU A 246 -0.73 16.32 16.39
CA LEU A 246 -1.12 15.48 15.27
C LEU A 246 -0.39 14.15 15.40
N ILE A 247 -1.11 13.03 15.44
CA ILE A 247 -0.50 11.69 15.47
C ILE A 247 -0.80 10.99 14.14
N ASP A 248 0.24 10.52 13.47
CA ASP A 248 0.14 9.69 12.28
C ASP A 248 0.69 8.30 12.59
N ASP A 249 -0.21 7.36 12.89
CA ASP A 249 0.08 5.94 13.12
C ASP A 249 -0.25 5.07 11.90
N GLY A 250 -0.24 5.66 10.70
CA GLY A 250 -0.53 4.99 9.44
C GLY A 250 0.39 3.79 9.19
N SER A 251 -0.19 2.67 8.73
CA SER A 251 0.55 1.44 8.44
C SER A 251 1.54 1.55 7.26
N ASP A 252 1.47 2.63 6.48
CA ASP A 252 2.29 2.95 5.30
C ASP A 252 3.23 4.15 5.54
N LEU A 253 3.49 4.49 6.81
CA LEU A 253 4.31 5.63 7.18
C LEU A 253 5.74 5.50 6.60
N SER A 254 6.08 6.43 5.71
CA SER A 254 7.41 6.57 5.09
C SER A 254 7.97 7.97 5.33
N ALA A 255 9.27 8.17 5.10
CA ALA A 255 9.87 9.49 5.23
C ALA A 255 9.27 10.50 4.24
N GLU A 256 8.92 10.05 3.03
CA GLU A 256 8.23 10.85 2.00
C GLU A 256 6.82 11.23 2.45
N ALA A 257 6.07 10.30 3.05
CA ALA A 257 4.74 10.58 3.57
C ALA A 257 4.82 11.63 4.69
N ILE A 258 5.76 11.48 5.63
CA ILE A 258 5.99 12.47 6.70
C ILE A 258 6.36 13.84 6.10
N ALA A 259 7.24 13.86 5.09
CA ALA A 259 7.66 15.09 4.42
C ALA A 259 6.55 15.76 3.58
N ALA A 260 5.59 14.99 3.09
CA ALA A 260 4.40 15.49 2.41
C ALA A 260 3.33 16.00 3.39
N THR A 261 3.21 15.39 4.58
CA THR A 261 2.22 15.75 5.61
C THR A 261 2.67 16.97 6.43
N ALA A 262 3.95 17.06 6.80
CA ALA A 262 4.45 18.15 7.64
C ALA A 262 4.15 19.57 7.13
N PRO A 263 4.25 19.88 5.81
CA PRO A 263 3.89 21.20 5.27
C PRO A 263 2.39 21.53 5.35
N LEU A 264 1.52 20.52 5.53
CA LEU A 264 0.07 20.71 5.67
C LEU A 264 -0.33 21.11 7.10
N ALA A 265 0.57 20.96 8.07
CA ALA A 265 0.37 21.38 9.44
C ALA A 265 0.81 22.84 9.62
N ASP A 266 -0.15 23.77 9.62
CA ASP A 266 0.13 25.18 9.90
C ASP A 266 0.88 25.35 11.23
N ASP A 267 1.77 26.31 11.35
CA ASP A 267 2.53 26.58 12.59
C ASP A 267 3.24 25.37 13.22
N LEU A 268 3.62 24.37 12.40
CA LEU A 268 4.37 23.21 12.86
C LEU A 268 5.68 23.66 13.52
N ALA A 269 5.92 23.12 14.73
CA ALA A 269 7.05 23.47 15.57
C ALA A 269 7.99 22.29 15.82
N LEU A 270 7.52 21.04 15.84
CA LEU A 270 8.33 19.84 16.05
C LEU A 270 7.77 18.65 15.26
N VAL A 271 8.66 17.85 14.67
CA VAL A 271 8.34 16.52 14.13
C VAL A 271 9.03 15.46 14.98
N VAL A 272 8.28 14.45 15.42
CA VAL A 272 8.80 13.26 16.11
C VAL A 272 8.52 12.03 15.25
N VAL A 273 9.53 11.22 14.98
CA VAL A 273 9.42 9.95 14.25
C VAL A 273 9.78 8.80 15.20
N ASP A 274 8.76 8.07 15.65
CA ASP A 274 8.85 6.98 16.62
C ASP A 274 8.20 5.73 16.01
N ARG A 275 8.93 4.90 15.28
CA ARG A 275 10.38 4.78 15.23
C ARG A 275 10.93 4.26 13.91
N LEU A 276 12.21 4.57 13.68
CA LEU A 276 13.06 3.88 12.72
C LEU A 276 13.37 2.46 13.25
N GLN A 277 13.24 1.44 12.41
CA GLN A 277 13.46 0.04 12.79
C GLN A 277 14.71 -0.52 12.12
N ARG A 278 15.68 -1.00 12.90
CA ARG A 278 16.89 -1.67 12.36
C ARG A 278 16.54 -2.86 11.46
N ALA A 279 15.63 -3.73 11.91
CA ALA A 279 15.26 -4.92 11.17
C ALA A 279 14.39 -4.56 9.96
N ARG A 280 14.62 -5.23 8.82
CA ARG A 280 13.78 -5.05 7.64
C ARG A 280 12.34 -5.45 7.97
N ASN A 281 11.43 -4.49 7.83
CA ASN A 281 10.01 -4.70 7.94
C ASN A 281 9.38 -4.38 6.58
N PRO A 282 8.92 -5.39 5.80
CA PRO A 282 8.36 -5.18 4.47
C PRO A 282 7.12 -4.27 4.41
N ARG A 283 6.51 -4.00 5.57
CA ARG A 283 5.34 -3.12 5.71
C ARG A 283 5.70 -1.70 6.13
N LEU A 284 6.95 -1.44 6.53
CA LEU A 284 7.39 -0.15 7.03
C LEU A 284 8.64 0.32 6.28
N LEU A 285 8.53 1.41 5.51
CA LEU A 285 9.65 1.97 4.75
C LEU A 285 10.68 2.71 5.62
N LEU A 286 10.33 2.98 6.89
CA LEU A 286 11.25 3.45 7.93
C LEU A 286 12.03 2.30 8.58
N SER A 287 12.49 1.32 7.78
CA SER A 287 13.16 0.13 8.31
C SER A 287 14.24 -0.49 7.41
N GLY A 288 15.18 -1.22 8.00
CA GLY A 288 16.20 -2.02 7.31
C GLY A 288 17.07 -1.20 6.34
N GLU A 289 17.28 -1.74 5.14
CA GLU A 289 18.11 -1.15 4.08
C GLU A 289 17.65 0.25 3.61
N HIS A 290 16.40 0.63 3.91
CA HIS A 290 15.85 1.93 3.50
C HIS A 290 16.17 3.07 4.48
N LEU A 291 16.73 2.76 5.66
CA LEU A 291 17.00 3.75 6.70
C LEU A 291 17.91 4.92 6.26
N PRO A 292 19.01 4.71 5.48
CA PRO A 292 19.84 5.83 5.03
C PRO A 292 19.06 6.81 4.16
N ALA A 293 18.28 6.33 3.19
CA ALA A 293 17.46 7.17 2.33
C ALA A 293 16.36 7.91 3.12
N ALA A 294 15.70 7.21 4.05
CA ALA A 294 14.73 7.81 4.95
C ALA A 294 15.35 8.92 5.82
N SER A 295 16.55 8.70 6.37
CA SER A 295 17.25 9.69 7.18
C SER A 295 17.58 10.96 6.40
N GLN A 296 17.97 10.83 5.13
CA GLN A 296 18.25 11.96 4.26
C GLN A 296 17.00 12.80 3.99
N ILE A 297 15.86 12.15 3.75
CA ILE A 297 14.58 12.84 3.54
C ILE A 297 14.14 13.57 4.82
N LEU A 298 14.26 12.93 5.98
CA LEU A 298 13.90 13.53 7.27
C LEU A 298 14.81 14.72 7.63
N ARG A 299 16.10 14.66 7.29
CA ARG A 299 17.01 15.78 7.44
C ARG A 299 16.66 16.93 6.50
N GLU A 300 16.38 16.63 5.24
CA GLU A 300 15.96 17.66 4.27
C GLU A 300 14.63 18.30 4.69
N LEU A 301 13.72 17.51 5.27
CA LEU A 301 12.47 18.00 5.87
C LEU A 301 12.76 19.00 6.99
N ALA A 302 13.66 18.66 7.93
CA ALA A 302 14.04 19.55 9.03
C ALA A 302 14.49 20.92 8.49
N ARG A 303 15.39 20.90 7.49
CA ARG A 303 15.94 22.10 6.85
C ARG A 303 14.90 22.90 6.07
N THR A 304 14.08 22.22 5.27
CA THR A 304 13.07 22.85 4.41
C THR A 304 11.96 23.49 5.22
N GLN A 305 11.45 22.79 6.25
CA GLN A 305 10.41 23.33 7.13
C GLN A 305 10.96 24.24 8.24
N ASN A 306 12.29 24.24 8.43
CA ASN A 306 12.96 24.96 9.50
C ASN A 306 12.31 24.65 10.86
N VAL A 307 12.18 23.35 11.15
CA VAL A 307 11.70 22.77 12.42
C VAL A 307 12.64 21.66 12.84
N PRO A 308 12.83 21.39 14.14
CA PRO A 308 13.53 20.20 14.60
C PRO A 308 12.78 18.93 14.19
N VAL A 309 13.52 17.92 13.72
CA VAL A 309 13.03 16.56 13.47
C VAL A 309 13.75 15.61 14.42
N LEU A 310 13.01 14.97 15.32
CA LEU A 310 13.55 13.99 16.25
C LEU A 310 13.16 12.58 15.80
N ALA A 311 14.12 11.73 15.46
CA ALA A 311 13.89 10.35 15.05
C ALA A 311 14.42 9.37 16.09
N VAL A 312 13.66 8.33 16.41
CA VAL A 312 14.05 7.29 17.38
C VAL A 312 14.44 6.01 16.65
N LEU A 313 15.54 5.38 17.03
CA LEU A 313 16.05 4.12 16.47
C LEU A 313 16.36 3.10 17.57
N ASP A 314 15.86 1.88 17.41
CA ASP A 314 16.19 0.72 18.27
C ASP A 314 17.52 0.09 17.87
N THR A 315 18.65 0.68 18.28
CA THR A 315 19.97 0.07 18.12
C THR A 315 21.00 0.73 19.03
N ASP A 316 21.96 -0.06 19.51
CA ASP A 316 23.26 0.35 20.06
C ASP A 316 24.38 0.29 19.01
N ASP A 317 24.17 -0.44 17.92
CA ASP A 317 25.16 -0.65 16.86
C ASP A 317 25.64 0.67 16.23
N PRO A 318 26.91 1.09 16.47
CA PRO A 318 27.43 2.35 15.97
C PRO A 318 27.55 2.36 14.44
N ALA A 319 27.67 1.20 13.78
CA ALA A 319 27.77 1.16 12.32
C ALA A 319 26.47 1.63 11.67
N ILE A 320 25.32 1.22 12.22
CA ILE A 320 24.01 1.62 11.70
C ILE A 320 23.72 3.08 12.03
N VAL A 321 24.05 3.52 13.24
CA VAL A 321 23.88 4.91 13.65
C VAL A 321 24.65 5.87 12.74
N ASN A 322 25.89 5.53 12.40
CA ASN A 322 26.73 6.34 11.51
C ASN A 322 26.28 6.34 10.04
N LEU A 323 25.44 5.39 9.61
CA LEU A 323 24.84 5.39 8.27
C LEU A 323 23.69 6.40 8.14
N LEU A 324 23.15 6.89 9.27
CA LEU A 324 22.05 7.83 9.27
C LEU A 324 22.59 9.25 9.37
N ASP A 325 22.25 10.08 8.39
CA ASP A 325 22.85 11.40 8.16
C ASP A 325 22.34 12.47 9.16
N ALA A 326 22.25 12.18 10.46
CA ALA A 326 21.72 13.08 11.48
C ALA A 326 22.71 14.20 11.88
N ASP A 327 22.20 15.36 12.30
CA ASP A 327 23.04 16.49 12.71
C ASP A 327 23.48 16.38 14.19
N VAL A 328 22.64 15.75 15.03
CA VAL A 328 22.92 15.43 16.44
C VAL A 328 22.49 13.99 16.70
N ILE A 329 23.33 13.22 17.41
CA ILE A 329 23.08 11.83 17.78
C ILE A 329 23.10 11.71 19.30
N LEU A 330 22.01 11.17 19.86
CA LEU A 330 21.83 10.87 21.28
C LEU A 330 21.89 9.35 21.45
N THR A 331 22.95 8.84 22.05
CA THR A 331 23.09 7.40 22.33
C THR A 331 22.79 7.12 23.79
N LEU A 332 21.75 6.33 24.04
CA LEU A 332 21.33 5.96 25.39
C LEU A 332 21.92 4.60 25.76
N THR A 333 22.69 4.57 26.85
CA THR A 333 23.24 3.33 27.41
C THR A 333 22.80 3.19 28.86
N THR A 334 22.31 1.99 29.21
CA THR A 334 21.94 1.65 30.58
C THR A 334 22.90 0.60 31.09
N THR A 335 23.61 0.90 32.17
CA THR A 335 24.50 -0.08 32.81
C THR A 335 23.67 -1.03 33.67
N PRO A 336 23.79 -2.37 33.50
CA PRO A 336 23.10 -3.34 34.33
C PRO A 336 23.35 -3.09 35.82
N GLY A 337 22.28 -2.97 36.62
CA GLY A 337 22.35 -2.71 38.06
C GLY A 337 22.36 -1.23 38.47
N GLN A 338 22.41 -0.28 37.52
CA GLN A 338 22.28 1.15 37.83
C GLN A 338 20.87 1.67 37.51
N GLN A 339 20.37 2.60 38.35
CA GLN A 339 19.09 3.29 38.12
C GLN A 339 19.21 4.51 37.19
N LEU A 340 20.33 4.69 36.50
CA LEU A 340 20.60 5.83 35.63
C LEU A 340 20.97 5.36 34.23
N THR A 341 20.41 6.03 33.23
CA THR A 341 20.74 5.90 31.82
C THR A 341 21.68 7.03 31.43
N THR A 342 22.83 6.71 30.85
CA THR A 342 23.75 7.71 30.31
C THR A 342 23.33 8.06 28.89
N VAL A 343 23.27 9.36 28.59
CA VAL A 343 23.04 9.88 27.24
C VAL A 343 24.32 10.53 26.75
N THR A 344 24.92 9.96 25.72
CA THR A 344 26.05 10.54 25.01
C THR A 344 25.52 11.41 23.87
N VAL A 345 25.95 12.67 23.82
CA VAL A 345 25.58 13.64 22.77
C VAL A 345 26.76 13.80 21.82
N ALA A 346 26.54 13.49 20.56
CA ALA A 346 27.51 13.71 19.50
C ALA A 346 26.92 14.60 18.40
N GLU A 347 27.73 15.53 17.90
CA GLU A 347 27.44 16.26 16.67
C GLU A 347 28.26 15.69 15.52
N ARG A 348 27.66 15.66 14.33
CA ARG A 348 28.25 15.05 13.14
C ARG A 348 29.69 15.51 12.86
N ASP A 349 29.94 16.81 12.92
CA ASP A 349 31.23 17.39 12.51
C ASP A 349 32.19 17.61 13.69
N LEU A 350 31.71 17.49 14.94
CA LEU A 350 32.48 17.76 16.16
C LEU A 350 32.72 16.51 17.02
N GLY A 351 32.06 15.39 16.71
CA GLY A 351 32.11 14.19 17.53
C GLY A 351 31.35 14.35 18.84
N ILE A 352 31.78 13.67 19.90
CA ILE A 352 31.13 13.74 21.21
C ILE A 352 31.33 15.13 21.81
N ILE A 353 30.23 15.83 22.05
CA ILE A 353 30.22 17.19 22.61
C ILE A 353 29.85 17.22 24.10
N GLY A 354 29.24 16.15 24.62
CA GLY A 354 28.89 16.08 26.03
C GLY A 354 28.17 14.78 26.40
N ASN A 355 28.08 14.52 27.71
CA ASN A 355 27.34 13.39 28.27
C ASN A 355 26.44 13.89 29.40
N THR A 356 25.26 13.30 29.53
CA THR A 356 24.35 13.56 30.65
C THR A 356 23.80 12.25 31.21
N ARG A 357 23.18 12.30 32.39
CA ARG A 357 22.57 11.13 33.04
C ARG A 357 21.10 11.41 33.28
N LEU A 358 20.24 10.45 32.98
CA LEU A 358 18.80 10.52 33.17
C LEU A 358 18.34 9.34 34.02
N ARG A 359 17.29 9.52 34.82
CA ARG A 359 16.65 8.44 35.57
C ARG A 359 15.40 7.94 34.82
N PRO A 360 15.36 6.69 34.35
CA PRO A 360 14.16 6.12 33.76
C PRO A 360 13.07 5.90 34.81
N ASP A 361 11.86 6.36 34.54
CA ASP A 361 10.64 6.11 35.31
C ASP A 361 9.61 5.44 34.37
N LEU A 362 9.90 4.18 34.02
CA LEU A 362 9.15 3.44 33.01
C LEU A 362 7.70 3.16 33.43
N ALA A 363 7.42 3.07 34.74
CA ALA A 363 6.08 2.89 35.29
C ALA A 363 5.15 4.06 34.92
N HIS A 364 5.71 5.26 34.80
CA HIS A 364 4.98 6.48 34.41
C HIS A 364 5.36 6.96 33.00
N ALA A 365 6.02 6.11 32.20
CA ALA A 365 6.43 6.40 30.82
C ALA A 365 7.22 7.72 30.65
N ARG A 366 8.22 7.98 31.50
CA ARG A 366 9.05 9.21 31.41
C ARG A 366 10.51 9.00 31.81
N PHE A 367 11.35 9.98 31.47
CA PHE A 367 12.66 10.20 32.09
C PHE A 367 12.61 11.39 33.05
N LEU A 368 13.49 11.40 34.04
CA LEU A 368 13.64 12.46 35.02
C LEU A 368 15.10 12.89 35.13
N ASP A 369 15.35 14.18 35.35
CA ASP A 369 16.68 14.66 35.70
C ASP A 369 17.13 14.07 37.06
N PRO A 370 18.41 13.73 37.22
CA PRO A 370 18.93 13.01 38.40
C PRO A 370 18.78 13.79 39.71
N THR A 371 18.49 15.10 39.65
CA THR A 371 18.31 15.98 40.80
C THR A 371 16.85 16.33 41.12
N THR A 372 15.86 15.73 40.45
CA THR A 372 14.44 16.01 40.74
C THR A 372 13.93 15.07 41.84
N PRO A 373 13.68 15.54 43.09
CA PRO A 373 13.03 14.71 44.09
C PRO A 373 11.59 14.44 43.67
N SER A 374 11.17 13.18 43.71
CA SER A 374 9.77 12.80 43.49
C SER A 374 8.85 13.47 44.53
N PRO A 375 7.69 14.03 44.15
CA PRO A 375 6.71 14.48 45.14
C PRO A 375 6.03 13.25 45.74
N GLY A 376 6.25 13.00 47.04
CA GLY A 376 5.46 12.03 47.80
C GLY A 376 6.23 10.94 48.54
N THR A 377 7.10 11.30 49.48
CA THR A 377 7.18 10.57 50.76
C THR A 377 7.75 11.50 51.82
N SER A 378 6.91 11.93 52.75
CA SER A 378 7.33 12.62 53.96
C SER A 378 8.06 11.64 54.88
N ALA A 379 9.36 11.83 55.12
CA ALA A 379 10.01 11.37 56.34
C ALA A 379 11.34 12.13 56.58
N SER A 380 11.28 13.01 57.59
CA SER A 380 12.36 13.51 58.47
C SER A 380 13.76 13.83 57.92
N ALA A 381 14.08 15.12 57.99
CA ALA A 381 15.43 15.66 58.04
C ALA A 381 16.23 15.17 59.27
N GLY A 382 17.53 14.93 59.06
CA GLY A 382 18.57 14.83 60.09
C GLY A 382 19.95 14.78 59.42
N PRO A 383 21.00 15.46 59.93
CA PRO A 383 22.05 16.03 59.08
C PRO A 383 23.40 15.30 59.13
N GLY A 384 24.13 15.35 58.01
CA GLY A 384 25.54 15.76 58.00
C GLY A 384 26.67 14.70 57.95
N VAL A 385 27.35 14.71 56.78
CA VAL A 385 28.82 14.69 56.55
C VAL A 385 29.65 13.41 56.89
N PRO A 386 30.81 13.17 56.23
CA PRO A 386 31.04 12.80 54.82
C PRO A 386 31.80 11.45 54.64
N GLU A 387 31.93 11.03 53.39
CA GLU A 387 32.86 10.02 52.85
C GLU A 387 34.32 10.15 53.38
N PRO A 388 35.15 9.07 53.38
CA PRO A 388 35.96 8.83 52.18
C PRO A 388 36.38 7.38 51.86
N ALA A 389 36.59 7.15 50.55
CA ALA A 389 37.75 6.52 49.88
C ALA A 389 38.12 5.02 50.06
N ALA A 390 38.30 4.42 48.87
CA ALA A 390 39.41 3.56 48.42
C ALA A 390 39.44 2.04 48.74
N GLY A 391 39.35 1.26 47.66
CA GLY A 391 40.39 0.28 47.31
C GLY A 391 40.10 -1.20 47.62
N PRO A 392 40.73 -2.13 46.86
CA PRO A 392 40.07 -3.34 46.35
C PRO A 392 40.54 -4.62 47.05
N ARG A 393 39.77 -5.72 46.97
CA ARG A 393 40.34 -7.08 47.04
C ARG A 393 39.38 -8.19 46.59
N ALA A 394 40.02 -9.25 46.11
CA ALA A 394 39.48 -10.37 45.37
C ALA A 394 39.13 -11.58 46.25
N ALA A 395 38.32 -12.46 45.63
CA ALA A 395 38.33 -13.93 45.67
C ALA A 395 37.69 -14.71 46.84
N ALA A 396 36.97 -15.75 46.37
CA ALA A 396 36.82 -17.11 46.90
C ALA A 396 35.56 -17.48 47.73
N ASP A 397 34.76 -18.34 47.10
CA ASP A 397 34.08 -19.54 47.60
C ASP A 397 33.49 -19.56 49.02
N THR A 398 32.17 -19.81 49.11
CA THR A 398 31.64 -21.11 49.59
C THR A 398 30.11 -21.15 49.51
N LEU A 399 29.58 -22.25 48.97
CA LEU A 399 28.23 -22.74 49.28
C LEU A 399 28.18 -23.21 50.74
N PRO A 400 26.99 -23.19 51.38
CA PRO A 400 26.33 -24.47 51.60
C PRO A 400 24.83 -24.47 51.33
N THR A 401 24.37 -25.70 51.16
CA THR A 401 23.08 -26.20 50.73
C THR A 401 22.05 -26.30 51.86
N THR A 402 20.79 -26.51 51.44
CA THR A 402 19.59 -27.00 52.18
C THR A 402 18.82 -25.95 52.99
N GLY A 403 17.50 -25.80 52.88
CA GLY A 403 16.49 -26.52 52.11
C GLY A 403 15.09 -26.13 52.62
N GLY A 404 14.08 -26.22 51.75
CA GLY A 404 12.68 -26.39 52.14
C GLY A 404 11.78 -25.15 52.08
N THR A 405 11.00 -25.00 51.01
CA THR A 405 9.58 -25.42 50.93
C THR A 405 8.98 -24.86 49.65
N ALA A 406 8.72 -25.75 48.69
CA ALA A 406 8.07 -25.42 47.44
C ALA A 406 6.56 -25.51 47.63
N GLU A 407 5.89 -24.36 47.56
CA GLU A 407 4.46 -24.26 47.30
C GLU A 407 4.18 -24.41 45.80
N THR A 408 3.11 -25.16 45.55
CA THR A 408 2.57 -25.61 44.28
C THR A 408 2.09 -24.44 43.41
N VAL A 409 2.70 -24.26 42.23
CA VAL A 409 2.12 -23.49 41.12
C VAL A 409 2.12 -24.39 39.89
N GLY A 410 0.93 -24.61 39.32
CA GLY A 410 0.66 -25.59 38.27
C GLY A 410 1.56 -25.44 37.04
N THR A 411 2.13 -26.56 36.61
CA THR A 411 2.91 -26.69 35.38
C THR A 411 2.04 -26.46 34.15
N ALA A 412 2.36 -25.43 33.36
CA ALA A 412 1.98 -25.34 31.97
C ALA A 412 2.61 -26.51 31.21
N GLY A 413 1.81 -27.22 30.40
CA GLY A 413 2.19 -28.48 29.77
C GLY A 413 3.44 -28.35 28.89
N THR A 414 4.48 -29.10 29.21
CA THR A 414 5.71 -29.20 28.41
C THR A 414 5.42 -30.00 27.14
N VAL A 415 5.42 -29.34 25.98
CA VAL A 415 5.22 -29.99 24.68
C VAL A 415 6.49 -30.73 24.24
N GLY A 416 6.31 -31.89 23.61
CA GLY A 416 7.38 -32.77 23.11
C GLY A 416 7.97 -33.73 24.15
N THR A 417 8.66 -34.78 23.69
CA THR A 417 9.34 -35.77 24.53
C THR A 417 10.63 -35.21 25.15
N ALA A 418 11.20 -35.91 26.13
CA ALA A 418 12.50 -35.52 26.69
C ALA A 418 13.61 -35.54 25.62
N ALA A 419 13.55 -36.52 24.71
CA ALA A 419 14.48 -36.65 23.59
C ALA A 419 14.33 -35.53 22.55
N ASP A 420 13.11 -35.06 22.29
CA ASP A 420 12.87 -33.89 21.41
C ASP A 420 13.58 -32.64 21.93
N ARG A 421 13.50 -32.42 23.25
CA ARG A 421 14.08 -31.23 23.90
C ARG A 421 15.60 -31.32 23.99
N GLU A 422 16.12 -32.50 24.30
CA GLU A 422 17.57 -32.77 24.32
C GLU A 422 18.19 -32.57 22.92
N LEU A 423 17.51 -33.07 21.88
CA LEU A 423 17.93 -32.86 20.49
C LEU A 423 17.86 -31.38 20.08
N ALA A 424 16.80 -30.67 20.47
CA ALA A 424 16.64 -29.25 20.21
C ALA A 424 17.70 -28.36 20.88
N GLU A 425 18.18 -28.75 22.07
CA GLU A 425 19.29 -28.07 22.75
C GLU A 425 20.62 -28.37 22.07
N ALA A 426 20.90 -29.63 21.70
CA ALA A 426 22.14 -30.03 21.07
C ALA A 426 22.37 -29.39 19.68
N VAL A 427 21.30 -29.07 18.95
CA VAL A 427 21.37 -28.44 17.61
C VAL A 427 21.41 -26.91 17.63
N LEU A 428 21.29 -26.28 18.81
CA LEU A 428 21.30 -24.82 18.97
C LEU A 428 22.53 -24.13 18.35
N PRO A 429 23.79 -24.59 18.59
CA PRO A 429 24.97 -23.94 18.03
C PRO A 429 25.01 -23.99 16.50
N PHE A 430 24.46 -25.04 15.90
CA PHE A 430 24.45 -25.24 14.45
C PHE A 430 23.32 -24.47 13.76
N THR A 431 22.15 -24.39 14.40
CA THR A 431 20.97 -23.68 13.86
C THR A 431 21.02 -22.17 14.08
N SER A 432 21.80 -21.69 15.06
CA SER A 432 22.10 -20.25 15.26
C SER A 432 23.21 -19.72 14.36
N GLY A 433 23.90 -20.60 13.63
CA GLY A 433 25.05 -20.24 12.78
C GLY A 433 26.36 -20.03 13.55
N ALA A 434 26.40 -20.28 14.86
CA ALA A 434 27.60 -20.20 15.68
C ALA A 434 28.65 -21.26 15.30
N VAL A 435 28.20 -22.45 14.88
CA VAL A 435 29.05 -23.55 14.40
C VAL A 435 28.59 -24.00 13.02
N LYS A 436 29.53 -24.07 12.06
CA LYS A 436 29.28 -24.57 10.69
C LYS A 436 29.65 -26.05 10.60
N GLY A 437 28.97 -26.80 9.72
CA GLY A 437 29.35 -28.19 9.43
C GLY A 437 28.21 -29.19 9.26
N LEU A 438 26.94 -28.76 9.37
CA LEU A 438 25.79 -29.60 9.03
C LEU A 438 25.26 -29.32 7.60
N PRO A 439 24.71 -30.32 6.90
CA PRO A 439 23.99 -30.12 5.65
C PRO A 439 22.82 -29.12 5.80
N ALA A 440 22.53 -28.39 4.73
CA ALA A 440 21.47 -27.37 4.71
C ALA A 440 20.06 -27.93 4.95
N GLU A 441 19.84 -29.21 4.63
CA GLU A 441 18.58 -29.91 4.88
C GLU A 441 18.43 -30.28 6.36
N ALA A 442 19.48 -30.85 6.98
CA ALA A 442 19.52 -31.15 8.41
C ALA A 442 19.35 -29.88 9.26
N THR A 443 20.02 -28.79 8.89
CA THR A 443 19.91 -27.50 9.57
C THR A 443 18.48 -26.95 9.52
N ARG A 444 17.77 -27.15 8.41
CA ARG A 444 16.36 -26.74 8.26
C ARG A 444 15.42 -27.57 9.12
N LEU A 445 15.59 -28.90 9.15
CA LEU A 445 14.78 -29.80 9.98
C LEU A 445 14.99 -29.52 11.48
N PHE A 446 16.23 -29.30 11.92
CA PHE A 446 16.53 -28.96 13.31
C PHE A 446 16.03 -27.56 13.72
N ALA A 447 16.08 -26.58 12.81
CA ALA A 447 15.47 -25.27 13.06
C ALA A 447 13.94 -25.37 13.17
N ALA A 448 13.30 -26.21 12.35
CA ALA A 448 11.87 -26.48 12.43
C ALA A 448 11.48 -27.17 13.75
N LEU A 449 12.26 -28.16 14.20
CA LEU A 449 12.08 -28.84 15.50
C LEU A 449 12.11 -27.83 16.67
N ARG A 450 13.12 -26.95 16.69
CA ARG A 450 13.25 -25.91 17.73
C ARG A 450 12.08 -24.91 17.70
N THR A 451 11.59 -24.57 16.51
CA THR A 451 10.47 -23.65 16.34
C THR A 451 9.15 -24.30 16.80
N ALA A 452 8.92 -25.57 16.47
CA ALA A 452 7.73 -26.31 16.89
C ALA A 452 7.66 -26.48 18.42
N LEU A 453 8.80 -26.78 19.06
CA LEU A 453 8.90 -26.88 20.52
C LEU A 453 8.73 -25.53 21.22
N ALA A 454 9.30 -24.45 20.69
CA ALA A 454 9.14 -23.10 21.25
C ALA A 454 7.71 -22.55 21.09
N GLY A 455 7.02 -22.92 20.00
CA GLY A 455 5.64 -22.53 19.72
C GLY A 455 4.56 -23.43 20.33
N ALA A 456 4.95 -24.51 21.03
CA ALA A 456 4.02 -25.50 21.59
C ALA A 456 3.09 -26.15 20.53
N HIS A 457 3.55 -26.30 19.29
CA HIS A 457 2.78 -26.86 18.17
C HIS A 457 2.91 -28.39 18.09
N VAL A 458 2.04 -29.13 18.79
CA VAL A 458 2.09 -30.60 18.88
C VAL A 458 2.04 -31.28 17.50
N LYS A 459 1.16 -30.81 16.60
CA LYS A 459 1.00 -31.40 15.26
C LYS A 459 2.24 -31.21 14.38
N ASP A 460 2.86 -30.03 14.44
CA ASP A 460 4.08 -29.74 13.69
C ASP A 460 5.25 -30.59 14.21
N LEU A 461 5.26 -30.91 15.51
CA LEU A 461 6.25 -31.79 16.12
C LEU A 461 6.09 -33.25 15.65
N ASP A 462 4.85 -33.76 15.61
CA ASP A 462 4.53 -35.11 15.12
C ASP A 462 4.93 -35.28 13.64
N ASP A 463 4.63 -34.26 12.81
CA ASP A 463 4.97 -34.24 11.38
C ASP A 463 6.50 -34.21 11.14
N LEU A 464 7.29 -33.74 12.11
CA LEU A 464 8.75 -33.68 12.04
C LEU A 464 9.45 -34.96 12.52
N HIS A 465 8.79 -35.84 13.29
CA HIS A 465 9.44 -37.03 13.84
C HIS A 465 9.87 -38.04 12.77
N ALA A 466 9.04 -38.29 11.76
CA ALA A 466 9.37 -39.19 10.66
C ALA A 466 10.63 -38.74 9.87
N PRO A 467 10.69 -37.50 9.33
CA PRO A 467 11.87 -37.05 8.60
C PRO A 467 13.14 -36.94 9.48
N LEU A 468 13.00 -36.59 10.77
CA LEU A 468 14.14 -36.57 11.69
C LEU A 468 14.70 -37.97 11.97
N LYS A 469 13.83 -38.99 12.08
CA LYS A 469 14.26 -40.39 12.26
C LYS A 469 14.87 -40.97 10.98
N GLU A 470 14.33 -40.66 9.82
CA GLU A 470 14.92 -41.03 8.52
C GLU A 470 16.32 -40.43 8.36
N MET A 471 16.50 -39.16 8.69
CA MET A 471 17.81 -38.49 8.67
C MET A 471 18.78 -39.09 9.69
N ALA A 472 18.31 -39.43 10.91
CA ALA A 472 19.15 -40.08 11.92
C ALA A 472 19.58 -41.49 11.47
N ALA A 473 18.67 -42.25 10.86
CA ALA A 473 18.94 -43.59 10.33
C ALA A 473 19.87 -43.58 9.10
N ALA A 474 19.83 -42.51 8.29
CA ALA A 474 20.71 -42.32 7.14
C ALA A 474 22.18 -42.01 7.52
N GLY A 475 22.49 -41.83 8.82
CA GLY A 475 23.86 -41.63 9.30
C GLY A 475 24.39 -40.23 9.03
N LEU A 476 23.77 -39.21 9.63
CA LEU A 476 24.21 -37.81 9.54
C LEU A 476 25.67 -37.67 10.01
N GLN A 477 26.55 -37.20 9.12
CA GLN A 477 27.93 -36.87 9.48
C GLN A 477 27.97 -35.59 10.33
N THR A 478 28.29 -35.73 11.61
CA THR A 478 28.48 -34.61 12.54
C THR A 478 29.96 -34.18 12.57
N PRO A 479 30.28 -32.88 12.71
CA PRO A 479 31.66 -32.41 12.82
C PRO A 479 32.40 -33.00 14.02
N ASP A 480 33.71 -33.28 13.89
CA ASP A 480 34.56 -33.79 14.99
C ASP A 480 34.91 -32.66 15.98
N SER A 481 33.91 -32.29 16.78
CA SER A 481 33.91 -31.20 17.76
C SER A 481 33.12 -31.63 19.00
N ASP A 482 33.28 -30.95 20.12
CA ASP A 482 32.51 -31.24 21.34
C ASP A 482 31.01 -31.08 21.10
N GLU A 483 30.61 -30.05 20.35
CA GLU A 483 29.23 -29.80 19.93
C GLU A 483 28.72 -30.89 18.98
N GLY A 484 29.57 -31.37 18.06
CA GLY A 484 29.21 -32.45 17.14
C GLY A 484 29.04 -33.80 17.84
N ARG A 485 29.89 -34.11 18.84
CA ARG A 485 29.74 -35.30 19.68
C ARG A 485 28.48 -35.26 20.54
N ARG A 486 28.14 -34.08 21.08
CA ARG A 486 26.89 -33.85 21.83
C ARG A 486 25.65 -34.04 20.93
N LEU A 487 25.69 -33.53 19.70
CA LEU A 487 24.64 -33.74 18.71
C LEU A 487 24.48 -35.23 18.34
N ALA A 488 25.58 -35.94 18.11
CA ALA A 488 25.53 -37.37 17.80
C ALA A 488 24.89 -38.19 18.94
N ALA A 489 25.20 -37.87 20.20
CA ALA A 489 24.58 -38.51 21.36
C ALA A 489 23.07 -38.23 21.45
N ALA A 490 22.66 -36.99 21.25
CA ALA A 490 21.23 -36.60 21.29
C ALA A 490 20.43 -37.25 20.14
N LEU A 491 21.00 -37.35 18.94
CA LEU A 491 20.39 -38.06 17.81
C LEU A 491 20.23 -39.57 18.07
N HIS A 492 21.22 -40.18 18.73
CA HIS A 492 21.15 -41.58 19.12
C HIS A 492 20.04 -41.81 20.18
N ALA A 493 19.91 -40.92 21.15
CA ALA A 493 18.84 -40.97 22.16
C ALA A 493 17.44 -40.78 21.53
N PHE A 494 17.32 -39.85 20.58
CA PHE A 494 16.08 -39.62 19.83
C PHE A 494 15.66 -40.81 18.96
N ASN A 495 16.62 -41.57 18.43
CA ASN A 495 16.36 -42.73 17.58
C ASN A 495 16.20 -44.05 18.37
N ALA A 496 16.32 -44.04 19.69
CA ALA A 496 16.19 -45.25 20.51
C ALA A 496 14.73 -45.74 20.57
N PRO A 497 14.46 -47.05 20.39
CA PRO A 497 13.11 -47.61 20.53
C PRO A 497 12.66 -47.59 22.00
N ALA A 498 11.41 -47.17 22.24
CA ALA A 498 10.81 -47.15 23.58
C ALA A 498 10.56 -48.59 24.10
N PRO A 499 10.65 -48.84 25.43
CA PRO A 499 10.40 -50.18 25.98
C PRO A 499 8.90 -50.55 25.91
N ALA A 500 8.63 -51.81 25.54
CA ALA A 500 7.30 -52.35 25.35
C ALA A 500 6.53 -52.54 26.67
N SER A 501 5.24 -52.19 26.68
CA SER A 501 4.24 -52.68 27.64
C SER A 501 2.97 -53.11 26.90
N ALA A 502 2.25 -54.07 27.50
CA ALA A 502 1.53 -55.17 26.85
C ALA A 502 0.06 -54.93 26.47
N SER A 503 -0.31 -55.53 25.32
CA SER A 503 -1.55 -56.25 24.93
C SER A 503 -2.97 -55.62 25.00
N GLU A 504 -3.51 -55.32 23.79
CA GLU A 504 -4.78 -55.78 23.13
C GLU A 504 -6.17 -55.67 23.83
N PRO A 505 -7.34 -55.64 23.11
CA PRO A 505 -7.58 -56.25 21.77
C PRO A 505 -8.43 -55.47 20.73
N THR A 506 -8.28 -55.90 19.46
CA THR A 506 -9.14 -55.65 18.26
C THR A 506 -10.43 -56.51 18.33
N PRO A 507 -11.53 -56.27 17.56
CA PRO A 507 -11.64 -56.55 16.10
C PRO A 507 -12.53 -55.49 15.37
N ALA A 508 -12.84 -55.46 14.06
CA ALA A 508 -12.85 -56.44 12.98
C ALA A 508 -12.84 -55.76 11.58
N ALA A 509 -12.56 -56.60 10.58
CA ALA A 509 -12.29 -56.41 9.15
C ALA A 509 -13.53 -56.23 8.22
N THR A 510 -13.32 -55.44 7.13
CA THR A 510 -13.57 -55.64 5.66
C THR A 510 -14.81 -56.44 5.15
N PRO A 511 -15.31 -56.29 3.88
CA PRO A 511 -14.51 -56.34 2.65
C PRO A 511 -14.90 -55.42 1.46
N SER A 512 -13.89 -55.24 0.60
CA SER A 512 -13.93 -54.83 -0.79
C SER A 512 -14.91 -55.65 -1.65
N GLN A 513 -15.36 -55.11 -2.79
CA GLN A 513 -15.36 -55.86 -4.05
C GLN A 513 -15.40 -54.95 -5.28
N ALA A 514 -14.76 -55.44 -6.34
CA ALA A 514 -14.56 -54.83 -7.64
C ALA A 514 -15.49 -55.45 -8.70
N GLY A 515 -15.67 -54.73 -9.81
CA GLY A 515 -15.81 -55.31 -11.15
C GLY A 515 -17.20 -55.22 -11.81
N GLY A 516 -17.20 -54.88 -13.11
CA GLY A 516 -18.31 -55.21 -14.01
C GLY A 516 -18.57 -54.20 -15.13
N VAL A 517 -18.09 -54.52 -16.34
CA VAL A 517 -18.40 -53.87 -17.64
C VAL A 517 -19.65 -54.55 -18.22
N ASP A 518 -20.58 -53.81 -18.87
CA ASP A 518 -20.88 -53.86 -20.32
C ASP A 518 -22.28 -53.33 -20.75
N THR A 519 -22.25 -52.51 -21.82
CA THR A 519 -23.17 -52.20 -22.94
C THR A 519 -24.72 -52.35 -22.90
N ARG A 520 -25.45 -51.30 -23.33
CA ARG A 520 -26.37 -51.26 -24.53
C ARG A 520 -27.09 -49.90 -24.80
N VAL A 521 -26.82 -49.34 -25.99
CA VAL A 521 -27.60 -48.57 -26.99
C VAL A 521 -28.92 -47.84 -26.62
N ALA A 522 -28.98 -46.50 -26.83
CA ALA A 522 -29.83 -45.77 -27.82
C ALA A 522 -30.07 -44.26 -27.48
N GLU A 523 -29.68 -43.41 -28.44
CA GLU A 523 -30.32 -42.17 -28.95
C GLU A 523 -30.47 -40.87 -28.11
N ASP A 524 -29.95 -39.79 -28.73
CA ASP A 524 -30.31 -38.37 -28.66
C ASP A 524 -30.35 -37.63 -27.31
N ALA A 525 -29.17 -37.16 -26.87
CA ALA A 525 -29.03 -35.95 -26.03
C ALA A 525 -27.56 -35.48 -25.97
N ASP A 526 -26.95 -35.12 -27.09
CA ASP A 526 -25.61 -34.51 -27.12
C ASP A 526 -25.68 -33.05 -27.62
N GLU A 527 -26.29 -32.17 -26.83
CA GLU A 527 -25.90 -30.76 -26.77
C GLU A 527 -25.95 -30.32 -25.29
N VAL A 528 -24.88 -29.63 -24.86
CA VAL A 528 -24.58 -29.14 -23.50
C VAL A 528 -23.80 -30.12 -22.59
N ARG A 529 -22.60 -30.50 -23.02
CA ARG A 529 -21.46 -30.63 -22.09
C ARG A 529 -20.48 -29.51 -22.41
N ARG A 530 -20.54 -28.42 -21.64
CA ARG A 530 -19.44 -27.46 -21.54
C ARG A 530 -18.22 -28.26 -21.05
N ASP A 531 -17.04 -28.06 -21.63
CA ASP A 531 -15.80 -28.74 -21.21
C ASP A 531 -15.64 -28.63 -19.67
N ASP A 532 -15.99 -29.71 -18.96
CA ASP A 532 -15.94 -29.86 -17.50
C ASP A 532 -14.53 -30.17 -16.99
N ASP A 533 -13.49 -29.77 -17.72
CA ASP A 533 -12.10 -29.83 -17.23
C ASP A 533 -11.65 -28.43 -16.80
N ASP A 534 -12.23 -27.97 -15.70
CA ASP A 534 -11.93 -26.68 -15.10
C ASP A 534 -10.60 -26.65 -14.32
N GLY A 535 -9.87 -27.79 -14.29
CA GLY A 535 -8.56 -27.95 -13.67
C GLY A 535 -8.55 -27.77 -12.15
N LEU A 536 -9.73 -27.74 -11.53
CA LEU A 536 -9.93 -27.61 -10.09
C LEU A 536 -9.91 -29.00 -9.45
N VAL A 537 -8.89 -29.28 -8.65
CA VAL A 537 -8.82 -30.48 -7.80
C VAL A 537 -9.36 -30.14 -6.40
N PRO A 538 -10.16 -31.00 -5.75
CA PRO A 538 -10.60 -30.79 -4.37
C PRO A 538 -9.43 -30.48 -3.43
N GLY A 539 -9.42 -29.29 -2.82
CA GLY A 539 -8.32 -28.78 -1.99
C GLY A 539 -7.75 -27.42 -2.45
N ASP A 540 -7.69 -27.17 -3.76
CA ASP A 540 -7.19 -25.91 -4.36
C ASP A 540 -8.05 -24.68 -3.98
N GLU A 541 -9.24 -24.94 -3.47
CA GLU A 541 -10.22 -23.99 -2.96
C GLU A 541 -9.86 -23.38 -1.60
N GLN A 542 -9.00 -24.03 -0.80
CA GLN A 542 -8.67 -23.58 0.56
C GLN A 542 -7.24 -23.04 0.64
N ASP A 543 -6.29 -23.81 0.13
CA ASP A 543 -4.87 -23.48 0.08
C ASP A 543 -4.30 -23.84 -1.30
N GLU A 544 -3.50 -22.94 -1.87
CA GLU A 544 -2.79 -23.24 -3.12
C GLU A 544 -1.76 -24.36 -2.90
N PRO A 545 -1.58 -25.26 -3.88
CA PRO A 545 -0.64 -26.36 -3.73
C PRO A 545 0.78 -25.84 -3.49
N LYS A 546 1.46 -26.45 -2.51
CA LYS A 546 2.85 -26.10 -2.14
C LYS A 546 3.74 -26.23 -3.38
N GLY A 547 4.46 -25.17 -3.72
CA GLY A 547 5.32 -25.12 -4.92
C GLY A 547 4.63 -24.62 -6.20
N ALA A 548 3.41 -24.07 -6.12
CA ALA A 548 2.78 -23.42 -7.28
C ALA A 548 3.68 -22.33 -7.88
N VAL A 549 3.80 -22.32 -9.21
CA VAL A 549 4.62 -21.37 -9.99
C VAL A 549 4.26 -19.91 -9.68
N PHE A 550 2.98 -19.65 -9.40
CA PHE A 550 2.50 -18.34 -8.98
C PHE A 550 1.33 -18.49 -8.01
N PRO A 551 1.44 -17.98 -6.77
CA PRO A 551 0.42 -18.14 -5.74
C PRO A 551 -0.68 -17.06 -5.85
N ALA A 552 -1.46 -17.12 -6.93
CA ALA A 552 -2.49 -16.15 -7.28
C ALA A 552 -3.55 -15.97 -6.19
N LEU A 553 -4.16 -17.06 -5.71
CA LEU A 553 -5.24 -17.03 -4.74
C LEU A 553 -4.76 -16.48 -3.39
N ARG A 554 -3.56 -16.87 -2.95
CA ARG A 554 -2.94 -16.32 -1.73
C ARG A 554 -2.73 -14.82 -1.85
N ILE A 555 -2.16 -14.36 -2.97
CA ILE A 555 -1.94 -12.93 -3.22
C ILE A 555 -3.27 -12.18 -3.26
N LEU A 556 -4.32 -12.75 -3.86
CA LEU A 556 -5.66 -12.14 -3.89
C LEU A 556 -6.23 -12.01 -2.47
N LYS A 557 -6.17 -13.07 -1.64
CA LYS A 557 -6.55 -13.05 -0.21
C LYS A 557 -5.79 -11.98 0.57
N GLU A 558 -4.48 -11.93 0.42
CA GLU A 558 -3.63 -10.93 1.08
C GLU A 558 -3.93 -9.50 0.59
N SER A 559 -4.27 -9.32 -0.69
CA SER A 559 -4.64 -8.01 -1.25
C SER A 559 -5.94 -7.49 -0.64
N VAL A 560 -6.96 -8.35 -0.54
CA VAL A 560 -8.23 -8.02 0.09
C VAL A 560 -8.04 -7.79 1.59
N ALA A 561 -7.29 -8.64 2.29
CA ALA A 561 -7.05 -8.52 3.73
C ALA A 561 -6.26 -7.24 4.12
N ARG A 562 -5.42 -6.71 3.23
CA ARG A 562 -4.67 -5.46 3.45
C ARG A 562 -5.52 -4.19 3.32
N SER A 563 -6.73 -4.28 2.80
CA SER A 563 -7.57 -3.11 2.58
C SER A 563 -8.04 -2.49 3.91
N LYS A 564 -7.76 -1.18 4.09
CA LYS A 564 -8.21 -0.37 5.24
C LYS A 564 -9.74 -0.21 5.32
N MET A 565 -10.50 -0.68 4.33
CA MET A 565 -11.97 -0.59 4.30
C MET A 565 -12.67 -1.79 4.94
N HIS A 566 -11.93 -2.76 5.46
CA HIS A 566 -12.44 -4.02 6.04
C HIS A 566 -13.40 -4.77 5.10
N PRO A 567 -12.93 -5.19 3.91
CA PRO A 567 -13.78 -5.82 2.92
C PRO A 567 -14.47 -7.07 3.48
N ILE A 568 -15.67 -7.36 2.98
CA ILE A 568 -16.38 -8.61 3.24
C ILE A 568 -16.10 -9.54 2.06
N PRO A 569 -15.11 -10.45 2.16
CA PRO A 569 -14.72 -11.31 1.04
C PRO A 569 -15.76 -12.37 0.71
N VAL A 570 -16.60 -12.77 1.67
CA VAL A 570 -17.61 -13.82 1.50
C VAL A 570 -18.94 -13.31 2.05
N ILE A 571 -19.97 -13.29 1.20
CA ILE A 571 -21.34 -13.12 1.66
C ILE A 571 -21.85 -14.45 2.22
N ARG A 572 -22.40 -14.39 3.42
CA ARG A 572 -22.90 -15.56 4.14
C ARG A 572 -24.06 -16.19 3.39
N THR A 573 -24.18 -17.51 3.45
CA THR A 573 -25.14 -18.28 2.65
C THR A 573 -26.58 -17.82 2.88
N GLU A 574 -26.93 -17.47 4.12
CA GLU A 574 -28.25 -16.94 4.50
C GLU A 574 -28.59 -15.60 3.83
N ASP A 575 -27.59 -14.76 3.54
CA ASP A 575 -27.79 -13.46 2.92
C ASP A 575 -27.98 -13.57 1.40
N ARG A 576 -27.52 -14.66 0.76
CA ARG A 576 -27.44 -14.80 -0.72
C ARG A 576 -28.79 -14.80 -1.44
N GLN A 577 -29.87 -15.11 -0.73
CA GLN A 577 -31.23 -15.07 -1.27
C GLN A 577 -31.92 -13.71 -1.08
N THR A 578 -31.21 -12.73 -0.50
CA THR A 578 -31.74 -11.40 -0.18
C THR A 578 -30.83 -10.29 -0.68
N GLY A 579 -31.33 -9.05 -0.69
CA GLY A 579 -30.52 -7.92 -1.13
C GLY A 579 -30.22 -7.93 -2.64
N PRO A 580 -29.02 -7.54 -3.07
CA PRO A 580 -28.70 -7.43 -4.50
C PRO A 580 -28.30 -8.75 -5.15
N TRP A 581 -28.02 -9.80 -4.37
CA TRP A 581 -27.37 -11.01 -4.90
C TRP A 581 -28.22 -11.78 -5.92
N PRO A 582 -29.56 -11.89 -5.76
CA PRO A 582 -30.42 -12.47 -6.80
C PRO A 582 -30.48 -11.66 -8.09
N LEU A 583 -30.11 -10.37 -8.05
CA LEU A 583 -30.09 -9.49 -9.22
C LEU A 583 -28.78 -9.63 -10.02
N VAL A 584 -27.72 -10.16 -9.42
CA VAL A 584 -26.44 -10.36 -10.10
C VAL A 584 -26.48 -11.66 -10.91
N SER A 585 -26.32 -11.55 -12.22
CA SER A 585 -26.28 -12.69 -13.15
C SER A 585 -24.98 -12.70 -13.96
N GLU A 586 -24.64 -13.87 -14.54
CA GLU A 586 -23.48 -13.98 -15.46
C GLU A 586 -23.64 -13.12 -16.71
N ASP A 587 -24.88 -12.78 -17.06
CA ASP A 587 -25.24 -11.96 -18.19
C ASP A 587 -24.90 -10.47 -17.98
N MET A 588 -24.44 -10.08 -16.79
CA MET A 588 -23.93 -8.74 -16.46
C MET A 588 -22.47 -8.49 -16.88
N ASP A 589 -21.91 -9.36 -17.72
CA ASP A 589 -20.53 -9.28 -18.23
C ASP A 589 -20.27 -8.10 -19.18
N GLY A 590 -21.31 -7.64 -19.89
CA GLY A 590 -21.21 -6.63 -20.94
C GLY A 590 -20.27 -7.00 -22.08
N GLU A 591 -19.99 -8.29 -22.28
CA GLU A 591 -19.06 -8.74 -23.30
C GLU A 591 -19.62 -8.41 -24.70
N PRO A 592 -18.80 -7.85 -25.60
CA PRO A 592 -19.20 -7.65 -26.99
C PRO A 592 -19.30 -9.00 -27.72
N GLY A 593 -20.36 -9.16 -28.51
CA GLY A 593 -20.56 -10.29 -29.41
C GLY A 593 -21.03 -9.79 -30.76
N TRP A 594 -20.24 -8.93 -31.40
CA TRP A 594 -20.69 -8.13 -32.53
C TRP A 594 -19.85 -8.39 -33.79
N VAL A 595 -20.55 -8.37 -34.92
CA VAL A 595 -19.99 -8.42 -36.27
C VAL A 595 -20.59 -7.26 -37.06
N HIS A 596 -19.78 -6.66 -37.93
CA HIS A 596 -20.19 -5.53 -38.75
C HIS A 596 -21.47 -5.87 -39.54
N PRO A 597 -22.46 -4.96 -39.65
CA PRO A 597 -23.75 -5.25 -40.30
C PRO A 597 -23.64 -5.80 -41.73
N ASP A 598 -22.66 -5.31 -42.49
CA ASP A 598 -22.41 -5.75 -43.86
C ASP A 598 -21.61 -7.07 -43.97
N VAL A 599 -21.17 -7.66 -42.84
CA VAL A 599 -20.36 -8.88 -42.80
C VAL A 599 -21.21 -10.04 -42.31
N THR A 600 -21.20 -11.14 -43.07
CA THR A 600 -21.95 -12.34 -42.69
C THR A 600 -21.09 -13.26 -41.83
N SER A 601 -21.58 -13.68 -40.68
CA SER A 601 -20.94 -14.67 -39.80
C SER A 601 -21.71 -15.98 -39.84
N THR A 602 -21.05 -17.08 -40.20
CA THR A 602 -21.65 -18.43 -40.22
C THR A 602 -20.84 -19.39 -39.39
N ARG A 603 -21.49 -20.19 -38.53
CA ARG A 603 -20.81 -21.27 -37.80
C ARG A 603 -20.57 -22.47 -38.70
N VAL A 604 -19.30 -22.87 -38.84
CA VAL A 604 -18.86 -24.01 -39.64
C VAL A 604 -18.23 -25.06 -38.72
N ALA A 605 -18.51 -26.34 -38.98
CA ALA A 605 -17.88 -27.43 -38.25
C ALA A 605 -16.40 -27.55 -38.65
N HIS A 606 -15.52 -27.62 -37.67
CA HIS A 606 -14.09 -27.79 -37.84
C HIS A 606 -13.60 -28.92 -36.92
N GLU A 607 -12.76 -29.81 -37.45
CA GLU A 607 -12.20 -30.93 -36.68
C GLU A 607 -10.80 -30.57 -36.18
N ARG A 608 -10.63 -30.48 -34.86
CA ARG A 608 -9.31 -30.22 -34.23
C ARG A 608 -8.97 -31.37 -33.30
N THR A 609 -7.87 -32.07 -33.56
CA THR A 609 -7.34 -33.12 -32.66
C THR A 609 -8.40 -34.16 -32.24
N GLY A 610 -9.25 -34.60 -33.19
CA GLY A 610 -10.31 -35.59 -32.95
C GLY A 610 -11.55 -35.07 -32.21
N LYS A 611 -11.63 -33.78 -31.85
CA LYS A 611 -12.84 -33.12 -31.34
C LYS A 611 -13.46 -32.25 -32.44
N ARG A 612 -14.78 -32.38 -32.65
CA ARG A 612 -15.57 -31.44 -33.47
C ARG A 612 -15.77 -30.14 -32.71
N VAL A 613 -15.26 -29.04 -33.26
CA VAL A 613 -15.41 -27.68 -32.73
C VAL A 613 -16.17 -26.84 -33.77
N ARG A 614 -17.12 -26.00 -33.36
CA ARG A 614 -17.78 -25.05 -34.27
C ARG A 614 -16.96 -23.76 -34.30
N ARG A 615 -16.68 -23.22 -35.49
CA ARG A 615 -15.88 -22.00 -35.72
C ARG A 615 -16.68 -20.97 -36.50
N ASP A 616 -16.42 -19.69 -36.29
CA ASP A 616 -17.09 -18.65 -37.07
C ASP A 616 -16.31 -18.32 -38.34
N GLN A 617 -16.97 -18.51 -39.48
CA GLN A 617 -16.51 -18.01 -40.77
C GLN A 617 -17.10 -16.62 -41.01
N LEU A 618 -16.24 -15.61 -41.12
CA LEU A 618 -16.61 -14.24 -41.46
C LEU A 618 -16.44 -14.03 -42.95
N ASN A 619 -17.54 -13.71 -43.64
CA ASN A 619 -17.56 -13.39 -45.06
C ASN A 619 -17.66 -11.87 -45.22
N VAL A 620 -16.51 -11.24 -45.48
CA VAL A 620 -16.41 -9.80 -45.75
C VAL A 620 -16.69 -9.56 -47.24
N PRO A 621 -17.69 -8.74 -47.60
CA PRO A 621 -18.05 -8.52 -49.00
C PRO A 621 -17.02 -7.65 -49.73
N ALA A 622 -17.00 -7.75 -51.06
CA ALA A 622 -16.09 -6.98 -51.92
C ALA A 622 -16.25 -5.45 -51.81
N SER A 623 -17.34 -4.96 -51.22
CA SER A 623 -17.56 -3.53 -50.96
C SER A 623 -16.55 -2.91 -50.00
N PHE A 624 -15.82 -3.71 -49.21
CA PHE A 624 -14.74 -3.25 -48.34
C PHE A 624 -13.43 -2.96 -49.10
N GLY A 625 -13.39 -3.24 -50.41
CA GLY A 625 -12.22 -3.02 -51.27
C GLY A 625 -11.11 -4.05 -51.08
N ASP A 626 -9.92 -3.73 -51.58
CA ASP A 626 -8.72 -4.54 -51.36
C ASP A 626 -8.16 -4.30 -49.95
N GLY A 627 -7.80 -5.37 -49.24
CA GLY A 627 -7.26 -5.28 -47.90
C GLY A 627 -7.21 -6.61 -47.18
N LEU A 628 -6.83 -6.55 -45.90
CA LEU A 628 -6.59 -7.70 -45.05
C LEU A 628 -7.31 -7.57 -43.72
N MET A 629 -7.52 -8.70 -43.05
CA MET A 629 -8.05 -8.69 -41.69
C MET A 629 -6.90 -8.66 -40.69
N CYS A 630 -6.89 -7.64 -39.82
CA CYS A 630 -6.01 -7.57 -38.65
C CYS A 630 -6.75 -8.14 -37.44
N LEU A 631 -6.39 -9.37 -37.04
CA LEU A 631 -6.85 -9.97 -35.80
C LEU A 631 -5.97 -9.49 -34.63
N ILE A 632 -6.62 -8.87 -33.65
CA ILE A 632 -6.03 -8.38 -32.42
C ILE A 632 -6.48 -9.28 -31.26
N ASP A 633 -5.50 -9.81 -30.53
CA ASP A 633 -5.68 -10.58 -29.30
C ASP A 633 -5.00 -9.86 -28.13
N ARG A 634 -5.81 -9.39 -27.17
CA ARG A 634 -5.33 -8.57 -26.05
C ARG A 634 -4.78 -9.43 -24.91
N ASN A 635 -3.56 -9.09 -24.50
CA ASN A 635 -2.89 -9.79 -23.41
C ASN A 635 -3.43 -9.41 -22.04
N GLY A 636 -3.96 -10.42 -21.32
CA GLY A 636 -4.26 -10.30 -19.89
C GLY A 636 -5.35 -9.28 -19.58
N SER A 637 -6.47 -9.33 -20.30
CA SER A 637 -7.61 -8.42 -20.11
C SER A 637 -8.16 -8.44 -18.68
N PHE A 638 -8.41 -9.62 -18.09
CA PHE A 638 -8.92 -9.71 -16.71
C PHE A 638 -7.93 -9.17 -15.64
N PRO A 639 -6.65 -9.60 -15.60
CA PRO A 639 -5.68 -8.99 -14.68
C PRO A 639 -5.53 -7.49 -14.89
N SER A 640 -5.55 -7.02 -16.14
CA SER A 640 -5.46 -5.58 -16.43
C SER A 640 -6.62 -4.82 -15.81
N ALA A 641 -7.84 -5.36 -15.84
CA ALA A 641 -9.02 -4.74 -15.20
C ALA A 641 -8.83 -4.56 -13.69
N CYS A 642 -8.14 -5.49 -13.01
CA CYS A 642 -7.83 -5.40 -11.58
C CYS A 642 -6.98 -4.18 -11.18
N SER A 643 -6.40 -3.43 -12.14
CA SER A 643 -5.60 -2.24 -11.85
C SER A 643 -6.41 -1.07 -11.27
N ALA A 644 -7.69 -0.96 -11.64
CA ALA A 644 -8.57 0.15 -11.26
C ALA A 644 -10.07 -0.19 -11.34
N VAL A 645 -10.45 -1.46 -11.25
CA VAL A 645 -11.86 -1.86 -11.26
C VAL A 645 -12.59 -1.24 -10.05
N PRO A 646 -13.69 -0.48 -10.25
CA PRO A 646 -14.45 0.12 -9.16
C PRO A 646 -15.24 -0.96 -8.41
N LEU A 647 -14.82 -1.27 -7.19
CA LEU A 647 -15.46 -2.28 -6.33
C LEU A 647 -15.94 -1.65 -5.03
N ALA A 648 -17.05 -2.16 -4.49
CA ALA A 648 -17.45 -1.86 -3.12
C ALA A 648 -16.88 -2.94 -2.19
N PRO A 649 -15.92 -2.65 -1.30
CA PRO A 649 -15.34 -3.68 -0.44
C PRO A 649 -16.35 -4.27 0.56
N ASN A 650 -17.30 -3.45 1.01
CA ASN A 650 -18.24 -3.79 2.07
C ASN A 650 -19.58 -4.27 1.49
N LYS A 651 -20.60 -4.42 2.35
CA LYS A 651 -21.96 -4.79 1.93
C LYS A 651 -22.53 -3.71 1.02
N LEU A 652 -23.12 -4.12 -0.10
CA LEU A 652 -23.93 -3.24 -0.93
C LEU A 652 -25.25 -2.94 -0.22
N LEU A 653 -25.58 -1.66 -0.11
CA LEU A 653 -26.82 -1.18 0.48
C LEU A 653 -27.78 -0.76 -0.62
N HIS A 654 -29.08 -0.98 -0.42
CA HIS A 654 -30.09 -0.48 -1.36
C HIS A 654 -30.09 1.03 -1.29
N THR A 655 -29.68 1.69 -2.37
CA THR A 655 -29.63 3.15 -2.46
C THR A 655 -30.78 3.71 -3.29
N GLY A 656 -31.54 2.87 -4.00
CA GLY A 656 -32.72 3.29 -4.74
C GLY A 656 -32.39 4.00 -6.05
N PRO A 657 -33.38 4.68 -6.67
CA PRO A 657 -33.16 5.53 -7.84
C PRO A 657 -32.19 6.68 -7.52
N LEU A 658 -31.40 7.10 -8.52
CA LEU A 658 -30.43 8.19 -8.38
C LEU A 658 -30.60 9.19 -9.53
N ASP A 659 -30.66 10.48 -9.19
CA ASP A 659 -30.72 11.57 -10.19
C ASP A 659 -29.39 11.73 -10.92
N VAL A 660 -28.27 11.46 -10.23
CA VAL A 660 -26.91 11.61 -10.75
C VAL A 660 -26.06 10.45 -10.26
N PHE A 661 -25.21 9.92 -11.14
CA PHE A 661 -24.23 8.91 -10.78
C PHE A 661 -23.16 9.45 -9.81
N ASP A 662 -23.09 8.89 -8.61
CA ASP A 662 -22.05 9.19 -7.63
C ASP A 662 -20.78 8.35 -7.86
N LYS A 663 -19.72 9.02 -8.32
CA LYS A 663 -18.41 8.40 -8.58
C LYS A 663 -17.71 7.88 -7.32
N SER A 664 -18.13 8.29 -6.12
CA SER A 664 -17.62 7.80 -4.84
C SER A 664 -18.20 6.44 -4.44
N GLN A 665 -19.23 5.97 -5.16
CA GLN A 665 -19.90 4.70 -4.93
C GLN A 665 -19.61 3.69 -6.06
N ALA A 666 -19.68 2.41 -5.70
CA ALA A 666 -19.59 1.29 -6.62
C ALA A 666 -20.64 0.23 -6.25
N GLY A 667 -21.05 -0.56 -7.23
CA GLY A 667 -22.12 -1.54 -7.10
C GLY A 667 -22.83 -1.81 -8.43
N ILE A 668 -24.11 -2.16 -8.32
CA ILE A 668 -24.99 -2.46 -9.45
C ILE A 668 -26.11 -1.42 -9.57
N TYR A 669 -26.53 -1.14 -10.80
CA TYR A 669 -27.48 -0.10 -11.15
C TYR A 669 -28.47 -0.65 -12.18
N GLN A 670 -29.75 -0.38 -12.01
CA GLN A 670 -30.74 -0.60 -13.05
C GLN A 670 -30.86 0.66 -13.88
N ILE A 671 -30.51 0.58 -15.17
CA ILE A 671 -30.51 1.72 -16.07
C ILE A 671 -31.42 1.48 -17.27
N SER A 672 -31.93 2.55 -17.87
CA SER A 672 -32.46 2.48 -19.24
C SER A 672 -31.32 2.25 -20.22
N VAL A 673 -31.52 1.35 -21.21
CA VAL A 673 -30.55 1.18 -22.31
C VAL A 673 -30.58 2.44 -23.20
N PRO A 674 -29.50 3.24 -23.27
CA PRO A 674 -29.48 4.44 -24.10
C PRO A 674 -29.58 4.10 -25.59
N GLU A 675 -30.01 5.06 -26.40
CA GLU A 675 -29.94 4.89 -27.85
C GLU A 675 -28.49 4.93 -28.34
N TRP A 676 -28.17 4.08 -29.32
CA TRP A 676 -26.83 3.95 -29.88
C TRP A 676 -26.88 3.94 -31.40
N ASN A 677 -26.44 5.04 -32.01
CA ASN A 677 -26.61 5.31 -33.44
C ASN A 677 -25.31 5.19 -34.25
N TYR A 678 -24.38 4.32 -33.80
CA TYR A 678 -23.11 4.07 -34.48
C TYR A 678 -23.10 2.69 -35.15
N PRO A 679 -23.45 2.56 -36.44
CA PRO A 679 -23.59 1.25 -37.10
C PRO A 679 -22.26 0.48 -37.24
N GLY A 680 -21.12 1.18 -37.23
CA GLY A 680 -19.78 0.58 -37.28
C GLY A 680 -19.21 0.19 -35.91
N MET A 681 -20.00 0.29 -34.83
CA MET A 681 -19.54 -0.03 -33.47
C MET A 681 -20.67 -0.67 -32.65
N PRO A 682 -20.44 -1.77 -31.92
CA PRO A 682 -21.45 -2.30 -31.00
C PRO A 682 -21.82 -1.31 -29.91
N HIS A 683 -23.02 -1.48 -29.33
CA HIS A 683 -23.41 -0.76 -28.13
C HIS A 683 -22.33 -0.89 -27.04
N PRO A 684 -21.99 0.17 -26.28
CA PRO A 684 -21.01 0.13 -25.17
C PRO A 684 -21.38 -0.80 -24.00
N LEU A 685 -22.56 -1.41 -24.04
CA LEU A 685 -23.01 -2.40 -23.06
C LEU A 685 -22.84 -3.84 -23.60
N GLY A 686 -22.33 -4.01 -24.82
CA GLY A 686 -22.22 -5.32 -25.45
C GLY A 686 -23.57 -6.05 -25.47
N ARG A 687 -23.55 -7.35 -25.18
CA ARG A 687 -24.74 -8.22 -25.13
C ARG A 687 -25.79 -7.82 -24.10
N LEU A 688 -25.49 -6.93 -23.15
CA LEU A 688 -26.50 -6.42 -22.21
C LEU A 688 -27.57 -5.59 -22.94
N ALA A 689 -27.19 -4.81 -23.95
CA ALA A 689 -28.13 -3.99 -24.71
C ALA A 689 -29.16 -4.81 -25.51
N GLU A 690 -28.83 -6.07 -25.79
CA GLU A 690 -29.68 -7.02 -26.52
C GLU A 690 -30.69 -7.75 -25.62
N ARG A 691 -30.55 -7.62 -24.30
CA ARG A 691 -31.32 -8.36 -23.29
C ARG A 691 -32.01 -7.46 -22.26
N PRO A 692 -32.73 -6.40 -22.68
CA PRO A 692 -33.43 -5.57 -21.72
C PRO A 692 -34.69 -6.25 -21.18
N ASP A 693 -35.16 -5.78 -20.03
CA ASP A 693 -36.48 -6.11 -19.51
C ASP A 693 -37.61 -5.48 -20.36
N GLY A 694 -38.86 -5.77 -20.01
CA GLY A 694 -40.04 -5.24 -20.71
C GLY A 694 -40.17 -3.71 -20.72
N GLN A 695 -39.39 -3.00 -19.92
CA GLN A 695 -39.32 -1.53 -19.86
C GLN A 695 -38.05 -0.97 -20.51
N ARG A 696 -37.32 -1.79 -21.27
CA ARG A 696 -36.05 -1.46 -21.91
C ARG A 696 -34.93 -1.12 -20.90
N ARG A 697 -34.94 -1.76 -19.73
CA ARG A 697 -33.95 -1.54 -18.65
C ARG A 697 -33.07 -2.76 -18.45
N VAL A 698 -31.87 -2.54 -17.92
CA VAL A 698 -30.87 -3.57 -17.65
C VAL A 698 -30.17 -3.31 -16.33
N TRP A 699 -29.83 -4.36 -15.60
CA TRP A 699 -28.89 -4.28 -14.48
C TRP A 699 -27.47 -4.27 -15.01
N VAL A 700 -26.70 -3.28 -14.60
CA VAL A 700 -25.30 -3.10 -14.99
C VAL A 700 -24.42 -2.86 -13.77
N THR A 701 -23.13 -3.10 -13.92
CA THR A 701 -22.11 -2.76 -12.92
C THR A 701 -21.55 -1.35 -13.13
N THR A 702 -20.83 -0.84 -12.13
CA THR A 702 -20.24 0.51 -12.14
C THR A 702 -19.41 0.87 -13.38
N PRO A 703 -18.57 -0.03 -13.96
CA PRO A 703 -17.82 0.27 -15.20
C PRO A 703 -18.70 0.71 -16.38
N HIS A 704 -19.88 0.10 -16.52
CA HIS A 704 -20.84 0.42 -17.58
C HIS A 704 -21.41 1.84 -17.43
N VAL A 705 -21.83 2.20 -16.22
CA VAL A 705 -22.33 3.55 -15.95
C VAL A 705 -21.23 4.59 -16.20
N LYS A 706 -19.99 4.32 -15.76
CA LYS A 706 -18.85 5.21 -16.00
C LYS A 706 -18.54 5.43 -17.48
N VAL A 707 -18.66 4.41 -18.35
CA VAL A 707 -18.43 4.59 -19.79
C VAL A 707 -19.57 5.32 -20.46
N LEU A 708 -20.83 5.04 -20.11
CA LEU A 708 -21.99 5.76 -20.65
C LEU A 708 -21.96 7.25 -20.24
N GLU A 709 -21.68 7.54 -18.98
CA GLU A 709 -21.50 8.92 -18.49
C GLU A 709 -20.36 9.66 -19.19
N ARG A 710 -19.31 8.94 -19.60
CA ARG A 710 -18.22 9.50 -20.40
C ARG A 710 -18.70 9.79 -21.82
N LEU A 711 -19.37 8.84 -22.46
CA LEU A 711 -19.89 9.00 -23.82
C LEU A 711 -20.92 10.13 -23.92
N HIS A 712 -21.80 10.28 -22.92
CA HIS A 712 -22.72 11.42 -22.85
C HIS A 712 -21.96 12.75 -22.74
N ARG A 713 -20.99 12.84 -21.83
CA ARG A 713 -20.14 14.04 -21.67
C ARG A 713 -19.36 14.39 -22.95
N ASP A 714 -18.91 13.38 -23.67
CA ASP A 714 -18.15 13.51 -24.91
C ASP A 714 -19.08 13.74 -26.14
N GLY A 715 -20.41 13.77 -25.94
CA GLY A 715 -21.40 14.07 -26.97
C GLY A 715 -21.80 12.88 -27.86
N HIS A 716 -21.39 11.67 -27.50
CA HIS A 716 -21.73 10.43 -28.21
C HIS A 716 -23.09 9.84 -27.81
N LEU A 717 -23.63 10.25 -26.65
CA LEU A 717 -25.01 9.93 -26.23
C LEU A 717 -25.80 11.23 -26.06
N THR A 718 -27.01 11.26 -26.63
CA THR A 718 -27.91 12.42 -26.58
C THR A 718 -28.49 12.64 -25.19
N GLU A 719 -28.93 11.55 -24.54
CA GLU A 719 -29.56 11.60 -23.22
C GLU A 719 -28.60 11.14 -22.12
N PRO A 720 -28.73 11.69 -20.89
CA PRO A 720 -27.98 11.23 -19.73
C PRO A 720 -28.44 9.83 -19.31
N VAL A 721 -27.59 9.13 -18.54
CA VAL A 721 -27.94 7.81 -18.01
C VAL A 721 -29.01 7.95 -16.94
N VAL A 722 -30.15 7.29 -17.13
CA VAL A 722 -31.23 7.26 -16.15
C VAL A 722 -31.08 6.04 -15.25
N ILE A 723 -30.89 6.26 -13.93
CA ILE A 723 -30.75 5.21 -12.92
C ILE A 723 -32.08 5.03 -12.18
N HIS A 724 -32.77 3.92 -12.45
CA HIS A 724 -34.08 3.60 -11.87
C HIS A 724 -33.98 2.95 -10.49
N ASP A 725 -32.90 2.21 -10.24
CA ASP A 725 -32.63 1.58 -8.97
C ASP A 725 -31.13 1.30 -8.82
N SER A 726 -30.65 1.14 -7.59
CA SER A 726 -29.24 0.90 -7.34
C SER A 726 -28.96 0.23 -6.00
N TRP A 727 -27.90 -0.59 -5.99
CA TRP A 727 -27.33 -1.17 -4.79
C TRP A 727 -25.85 -0.86 -4.76
N THR A 728 -25.44 0.00 -3.84
CA THR A 728 -24.11 0.61 -3.87
C THR A 728 -23.42 0.61 -2.50
N GLY A 729 -22.11 0.79 -2.52
CA GLY A 729 -21.28 1.06 -1.35
C GLY A 729 -20.02 1.81 -1.76
N LYS A 730 -19.27 2.29 -0.78
CA LYS A 730 -18.10 3.15 -1.03
C LYS A 730 -17.10 2.48 -1.98
N ALA A 731 -16.79 3.17 -3.07
CA ALA A 731 -15.91 2.68 -4.13
C ALA A 731 -14.45 2.56 -3.65
N ASN A 732 -13.78 1.51 -4.12
CA ASN A 732 -12.37 1.26 -3.95
C ASN A 732 -11.79 0.64 -5.21
N GLU A 733 -11.16 1.48 -6.04
CA GLU A 733 -10.47 1.05 -7.26
C GLU A 733 -9.11 0.39 -6.97
N SER A 734 -8.60 0.52 -5.74
CA SER A 734 -7.29 0.00 -5.34
C SER A 734 -7.33 -1.40 -4.74
N LEU A 735 -8.53 -1.97 -4.50
CA LEU A 735 -8.71 -3.23 -3.77
C LEU A 735 -7.92 -4.38 -4.39
N PHE A 736 -7.90 -4.50 -5.72
CA PHE A 736 -7.15 -5.53 -6.44
C PHE A 736 -5.83 -5.04 -7.04
N LYS A 737 -5.41 -3.80 -6.75
CA LYS A 737 -4.17 -3.22 -7.28
C LYS A 737 -2.90 -4.01 -6.90
N PRO A 738 -2.74 -4.49 -5.65
CA PRO A 738 -1.58 -5.31 -5.31
C PRO A 738 -1.57 -6.66 -6.05
N PHE A 739 -2.74 -7.28 -6.25
CA PHE A 739 -2.89 -8.49 -7.06
C PHE A 739 -2.54 -8.23 -8.54
N TYR A 740 -2.99 -7.10 -9.11
CA TYR A 740 -2.58 -6.67 -10.44
C TYR A 740 -1.06 -6.49 -10.57
N GLN A 741 -0.40 -5.86 -9.60
CA GLN A 741 1.05 -5.66 -9.63
C GLN A 741 1.81 -6.99 -9.61
N ALA A 742 1.47 -7.88 -8.68
CA ALA A 742 2.13 -9.18 -8.58
C ALA A 742 1.89 -10.05 -9.82
N THR A 743 0.69 -10.03 -10.40
CA THR A 743 0.40 -10.77 -11.64
C THR A 743 1.15 -10.19 -12.83
N LYS A 744 1.37 -8.87 -12.89
CA LYS A 744 2.15 -8.20 -13.93
C LYS A 744 3.64 -8.54 -13.83
N GLU A 745 4.19 -8.51 -12.63
CA GLU A 745 5.58 -8.87 -12.34
C GLU A 745 5.85 -10.34 -12.72
N ALA A 746 5.06 -11.27 -12.16
CA ALA A 746 5.21 -12.69 -12.45
C ALA A 746 5.04 -13.03 -13.94
N ARG A 747 4.13 -12.34 -14.65
CA ARG A 747 4.01 -12.51 -16.10
C ARG A 747 5.27 -12.09 -16.84
N THR A 748 5.89 -10.98 -16.44
CA THR A 748 7.09 -10.44 -17.09
C THR A 748 8.25 -11.43 -16.97
N GLU A 749 8.39 -12.06 -15.81
CA GLU A 749 9.40 -13.10 -15.54
C GLU A 749 9.10 -14.40 -16.31
N LEU A 750 7.85 -14.88 -16.25
CA LEU A 750 7.47 -16.17 -16.82
C LEU A 750 7.29 -16.17 -18.34
N ILE A 751 7.05 -15.01 -18.97
CA ILE A 751 7.06 -14.91 -20.44
C ILE A 751 8.43 -15.27 -21.01
N GLN A 752 9.51 -14.92 -20.31
CA GLN A 752 10.87 -15.26 -20.74
C GLN A 752 11.15 -16.76 -20.62
N ALA A 753 10.58 -17.42 -19.60
CA ALA A 753 10.71 -18.85 -19.39
C ALA A 753 9.89 -19.69 -20.40
N GLY A 754 8.72 -19.20 -20.81
CA GLY A 754 7.83 -19.89 -21.75
C GLY A 754 7.31 -21.25 -21.25
N GLY A 755 6.62 -22.00 -22.12
CA GLY A 755 6.24 -23.40 -21.87
C GLY A 755 5.28 -23.66 -20.70
N GLU A 756 5.46 -24.79 -20.02
CA GLU A 756 4.63 -25.26 -18.91
C GLU A 756 4.55 -24.27 -17.72
N PRO A 757 5.64 -23.60 -17.28
CA PRO A 757 5.57 -22.57 -16.23
C PRO A 757 4.58 -21.44 -16.53
N TYR A 758 4.57 -20.93 -17.78
CA TYR A 758 3.66 -19.88 -18.19
C TYR A 758 2.21 -20.36 -18.26
N LYS A 759 1.98 -21.61 -18.70
CA LYS A 759 0.67 -22.25 -18.70
C LYS A 759 0.14 -22.43 -17.27
N ALA A 760 0.98 -22.91 -16.36
CA ALA A 760 0.65 -23.05 -14.94
C ALA A 760 0.27 -21.72 -14.29
N TYR A 761 1.01 -20.64 -14.58
CA TYR A 761 0.66 -19.28 -14.14
C TYR A 761 -0.73 -18.84 -14.63
N LYS A 762 -1.03 -19.03 -15.92
CA LYS A 762 -2.35 -18.69 -16.48
C LYS A 762 -3.47 -19.47 -15.81
N THR A 763 -3.25 -20.77 -15.56
CA THR A 763 -4.21 -21.62 -14.86
C THR A 763 -4.48 -21.12 -13.44
N ARG A 764 -3.43 -20.83 -12.66
CA ARG A 764 -3.57 -20.33 -11.27
C ARG A 764 -4.28 -18.98 -11.20
N LEU A 765 -3.94 -18.07 -12.11
CA LEU A 765 -4.62 -16.80 -12.26
C LEU A 765 -6.12 -16.97 -12.57
N SER A 766 -6.46 -17.85 -13.52
CA SER A 766 -7.84 -18.15 -13.87
C SER A 766 -8.64 -18.74 -12.70
N ILE A 767 -8.03 -19.66 -11.94
CA ILE A 767 -8.64 -20.25 -10.73
C ILE A 767 -8.96 -19.16 -9.70
N ALA A 768 -7.98 -18.32 -9.35
CA ALA A 768 -8.18 -17.27 -8.33
C ALA A 768 -9.32 -16.31 -8.69
N LEU A 769 -9.45 -15.95 -9.97
CA LEU A 769 -10.51 -15.07 -10.45
C LEU A 769 -11.88 -15.75 -10.56
N ARG A 770 -11.93 -17.08 -10.81
CA ARG A 770 -13.18 -17.86 -10.80
C ARG A 770 -13.71 -18.06 -9.38
N LEU A 771 -12.83 -18.19 -8.39
CA LEU A 771 -13.21 -18.34 -6.99
C LEU A 771 -13.93 -17.10 -6.42
N LEU A 772 -13.90 -15.93 -7.08
CA LEU A 772 -14.77 -14.81 -6.70
C LEU A 772 -16.26 -15.17 -6.77
N TRP A 773 -16.65 -16.08 -7.68
CA TRP A 773 -18.00 -16.60 -7.80
C TRP A 773 -18.00 -18.01 -8.38
N PRO A 774 -17.79 -19.05 -7.55
CA PRO A 774 -17.76 -20.44 -8.00
C PRO A 774 -19.15 -20.89 -8.46
N LYS A 775 -19.21 -21.67 -9.55
CA LYS A 775 -20.48 -22.15 -10.14
C LYS A 775 -20.99 -23.46 -9.54
N ARG A 776 -20.10 -24.28 -8.99
CA ARG A 776 -20.45 -25.55 -8.35
C ARG A 776 -20.95 -25.27 -6.92
N PRO A 777 -22.16 -25.68 -6.54
CA PRO A 777 -22.68 -25.48 -5.18
C PRO A 777 -21.79 -26.09 -4.08
N GLU A 778 -21.07 -27.16 -4.41
CA GLU A 778 -20.19 -27.91 -3.52
C GLU A 778 -18.82 -27.23 -3.34
N SER A 779 -18.45 -26.29 -4.22
CA SER A 779 -17.16 -25.60 -4.17
C SER A 779 -17.10 -24.65 -2.99
N ARG A 780 -16.13 -24.89 -2.11
CA ARG A 780 -15.76 -23.93 -1.07
C ARG A 780 -14.98 -22.81 -1.74
N SER A 781 -15.20 -21.57 -1.31
CA SER A 781 -14.37 -20.47 -1.77
C SER A 781 -14.10 -19.48 -0.63
N PRO A 782 -12.86 -18.98 -0.50
CA PRO A 782 -12.55 -17.88 0.40
C PRO A 782 -13.15 -16.56 -0.09
N PHE A 783 -13.81 -16.58 -1.26
CA PHE A 783 -14.57 -15.47 -1.80
C PHE A 783 -15.97 -15.92 -2.23
N TRP A 784 -16.97 -15.08 -1.96
CA TRP A 784 -18.27 -15.18 -2.63
C TRP A 784 -18.77 -13.75 -2.84
N ARG A 785 -18.37 -13.17 -3.97
CA ARG A 785 -18.60 -11.78 -4.38
C ARG A 785 -18.90 -11.74 -5.88
N PRO A 786 -20.12 -12.14 -6.28
CA PRO A 786 -20.53 -12.12 -7.69
C PRO A 786 -20.49 -10.70 -8.28
N ASP A 787 -20.74 -9.68 -7.46
CA ASP A 787 -20.61 -8.27 -7.80
C ASP A 787 -19.17 -7.87 -8.16
N TRP A 788 -18.17 -8.40 -7.45
CA TRP A 788 -16.76 -8.18 -7.77
C TRP A 788 -16.35 -8.88 -9.07
N ARG A 789 -16.79 -10.14 -9.23
CA ARG A 789 -16.54 -10.90 -10.45
C ARG A 789 -17.11 -10.18 -11.67
N MET A 790 -18.39 -9.80 -11.64
CA MET A 790 -19.06 -9.11 -12.76
C MET A 790 -18.48 -7.72 -13.02
N SER A 791 -18.14 -6.95 -11.98
CA SER A 791 -17.49 -5.64 -12.17
C SER A 791 -16.12 -5.78 -12.84
N MET A 792 -15.36 -6.83 -12.51
CA MET A 792 -14.07 -7.09 -13.17
C MET A 792 -14.23 -7.48 -14.64
N VAL A 793 -15.19 -8.35 -14.97
CA VAL A 793 -15.47 -8.71 -16.36
C VAL A 793 -15.91 -7.48 -17.15
N ALA A 794 -16.87 -6.72 -16.61
CA ALA A 794 -17.36 -5.47 -17.20
C ALA A 794 -16.23 -4.46 -17.44
N GLU A 795 -15.33 -4.26 -16.48
CA GLU A 795 -14.19 -3.35 -16.65
C GLU A 795 -13.25 -3.82 -17.77
N ALA A 796 -13.05 -5.14 -17.95
CA ALA A 796 -12.28 -5.68 -19.06
C ALA A 796 -12.99 -5.42 -20.41
N SER A 797 -14.30 -5.72 -20.49
CA SER A 797 -15.15 -5.47 -21.66
C SER A 797 -15.15 -4.00 -22.06
N VAL A 798 -15.39 -3.09 -21.11
CA VAL A 798 -15.42 -1.64 -21.32
C VAL A 798 -14.07 -1.11 -21.80
N ARG A 799 -12.95 -1.61 -21.24
CA ARG A 799 -11.62 -1.22 -21.70
C ARG A 799 -11.33 -1.71 -23.11
N HIS A 800 -11.76 -2.91 -23.48
CA HIS A 800 -11.61 -3.44 -24.83
C HIS A 800 -12.43 -2.62 -25.83
N TRP A 801 -13.70 -2.40 -25.50
CA TRP A 801 -14.61 -1.56 -26.28
C TRP A 801 -14.08 -0.13 -26.44
N THR A 802 -13.57 0.50 -25.38
CA THR A 802 -13.06 1.89 -25.42
C THR A 802 -11.88 2.03 -26.38
N VAL A 803 -10.97 1.04 -26.43
CA VAL A 803 -9.81 1.08 -27.34
C VAL A 803 -10.27 0.88 -28.78
N ALA A 804 -11.16 -0.09 -29.02
CA ALA A 804 -11.74 -0.31 -30.34
C ALA A 804 -12.53 0.91 -30.84
N PHE A 805 -13.32 1.55 -29.96
CA PHE A 805 -14.09 2.74 -30.31
C PHE A 805 -13.17 3.87 -30.77
N LYS A 806 -12.06 4.11 -30.06
CA LYS A 806 -11.07 5.10 -30.48
C LYS A 806 -10.47 4.79 -31.85
N ALA A 807 -10.18 3.53 -32.15
CA ALA A 807 -9.71 3.12 -33.47
C ALA A 807 -10.73 3.45 -34.56
N VAL A 808 -12.01 3.15 -34.31
CA VAL A 808 -13.10 3.49 -35.24
C VAL A 808 -13.21 5.01 -35.43
N GLN A 809 -13.06 5.79 -34.36
CA GLN A 809 -13.05 7.25 -34.44
C GLN A 809 -11.86 7.82 -35.24
N THR A 810 -10.72 7.10 -35.29
CA THR A 810 -9.56 7.49 -36.11
C THR A 810 -9.61 6.95 -37.54
N GLY A 811 -10.72 6.31 -37.94
CA GLY A 811 -10.98 5.87 -39.31
C GLY A 811 -10.72 4.40 -39.59
N HIS A 812 -10.38 3.60 -38.57
CA HIS A 812 -10.22 2.15 -38.74
C HIS A 812 -11.58 1.45 -38.82
N THR A 813 -11.71 0.51 -39.75
CA THR A 813 -12.96 -0.23 -39.94
C THR A 813 -12.98 -1.48 -39.09
N LEU A 814 -13.85 -1.51 -38.08
CA LEU A 814 -14.05 -2.67 -37.22
C LEU A 814 -14.96 -3.70 -37.90
N ILE A 815 -14.49 -4.93 -38.00
CA ILE A 815 -15.22 -6.07 -38.60
C ILE A 815 -15.92 -6.89 -37.53
N ALA A 816 -15.27 -7.13 -36.40
CA ALA A 816 -15.87 -7.84 -35.28
C ALA A 816 -15.22 -7.45 -33.95
N LEU A 817 -16.02 -7.47 -32.88
CA LEU A 817 -15.57 -7.28 -31.51
C LEU A 817 -16.16 -8.37 -30.65
N ARG A 818 -15.29 -9.18 -30.03
CA ARG A 818 -15.67 -10.42 -29.38
C ARG A 818 -14.99 -10.58 -28.04
N ASN A 819 -15.74 -11.04 -27.06
CA ASN A 819 -15.25 -11.35 -25.72
C ASN A 819 -14.50 -10.13 -25.13
N VAL A 820 -13.55 -10.33 -24.21
CA VAL A 820 -12.82 -9.24 -23.54
C VAL A 820 -11.48 -8.88 -24.20
N ASP A 821 -11.08 -9.60 -25.25
CA ASP A 821 -9.73 -9.54 -25.79
C ASP A 821 -9.61 -9.61 -27.31
N ALA A 822 -10.65 -10.04 -28.04
CA ALA A 822 -10.58 -10.20 -29.50
C ALA A 822 -11.22 -9.02 -30.24
N ALA A 823 -10.46 -8.40 -31.14
CA ALA A 823 -10.97 -7.42 -32.10
C ALA A 823 -10.44 -7.73 -33.49
N ILE A 824 -11.28 -7.53 -34.51
CA ILE A 824 -10.90 -7.75 -35.90
C ILE A 824 -11.15 -6.47 -36.66
N PHE A 825 -10.10 -5.94 -37.29
CA PHE A 825 -10.15 -4.74 -38.12
C PHE A 825 -9.88 -5.09 -39.58
N TRP A 826 -10.47 -4.33 -40.48
CA TRP A 826 -10.10 -4.32 -41.89
C TRP A 826 -9.00 -3.28 -42.11
N THR A 827 -7.86 -3.71 -42.66
CA THR A 827 -6.68 -2.88 -42.90
C THR A 827 -6.23 -3.02 -44.35
N PRO A 828 -6.40 -1.98 -45.18
CA PRO A 828 -5.88 -1.95 -46.54
C PRO A 828 -4.35 -1.86 -46.64
N ASP A 829 -3.69 -1.40 -45.57
CA ASP A 829 -2.28 -1.01 -45.54
C ASP A 829 -1.40 -1.87 -44.61
N GLU A 830 -1.93 -3.01 -44.14
CA GLU A 830 -1.27 -3.90 -43.17
C GLU A 830 -0.85 -3.19 -41.87
N THR A 831 -1.61 -2.19 -41.45
CA THR A 831 -1.37 -1.47 -40.20
C THR A 831 -2.26 -1.99 -39.08
N VAL A 832 -1.67 -2.10 -37.89
CA VAL A 832 -2.45 -2.26 -36.66
C VAL A 832 -2.96 -0.88 -36.25
N PRO A 833 -4.22 -0.74 -35.83
CA PRO A 833 -4.71 0.54 -35.33
C PRO A 833 -3.80 1.07 -34.21
N ASP A 834 -3.42 2.33 -34.33
CA ASP A 834 -2.48 3.05 -33.47
C ASP A 834 -2.91 3.13 -32.01
N THR A 835 -4.20 2.91 -31.74
CA THR A 835 -4.75 2.76 -30.39
C THR A 835 -4.31 1.47 -29.69
N TYR A 836 -3.83 0.47 -30.43
CA TYR A 836 -3.32 -0.79 -29.90
C TYR A 836 -1.80 -0.83 -29.94
N ARG A 837 -1.20 -1.19 -28.80
CA ARG A 837 0.25 -1.37 -28.68
C ARG A 837 0.61 -2.84 -28.85
N ILE A 838 1.41 -3.15 -29.87
CA ILE A 838 1.93 -4.51 -30.07
C ILE A 838 2.93 -4.84 -28.96
N GLY A 839 2.81 -6.03 -28.38
CA GLY A 839 3.74 -6.53 -27.37
C GLY A 839 3.17 -7.69 -26.56
N THR A 840 3.90 -8.09 -25.52
CA THR A 840 3.57 -9.27 -24.69
C THR A 840 3.10 -8.91 -23.28
N GLY A 841 3.21 -7.63 -22.92
CA GLY A 841 2.80 -7.05 -21.65
C GLY A 841 1.29 -6.96 -21.47
N PHE A 842 0.85 -6.68 -20.25
CA PHE A 842 -0.58 -6.49 -19.94
C PHE A 842 -1.16 -5.27 -20.66
N GLY A 843 -2.28 -5.49 -21.37
CA GLY A 843 -2.92 -4.46 -22.17
C GLY A 843 -2.29 -4.23 -23.54
N GLU A 844 -1.14 -4.85 -23.83
CA GLU A 844 -0.57 -4.93 -25.17
C GLU A 844 -1.26 -6.06 -25.95
N VAL A 845 -1.04 -6.12 -27.27
CA VAL A 845 -1.74 -7.06 -28.13
C VAL A 845 -0.79 -7.89 -28.98
N LYS A 846 -1.26 -9.08 -29.34
CA LYS A 846 -0.76 -9.83 -30.49
C LYS A 846 -1.61 -9.43 -31.70
N ALA A 847 -0.95 -9.07 -32.80
CA ALA A 847 -1.60 -8.79 -34.06
C ALA A 847 -1.25 -9.89 -35.07
N LYS A 848 -2.24 -10.38 -35.81
CA LYS A 848 -2.06 -11.31 -36.92
C LYS A 848 -2.80 -10.76 -38.14
N PHE A 849 -2.10 -10.62 -39.27
CA PHE A 849 -2.70 -10.22 -40.54
C PHE A 849 -3.11 -11.47 -41.32
N ILE A 850 -4.37 -11.52 -41.73
CA ILE A 850 -5.00 -12.70 -42.29
C ILE A 850 -5.36 -12.42 -43.75
N GLN A 851 -4.78 -13.23 -44.63
CA GLN A 851 -5.03 -13.19 -46.07
C GLN A 851 -6.39 -13.81 -46.40
N PRO A 852 -7.11 -13.32 -47.44
CA PRO A 852 -8.37 -13.92 -47.88
C PRO A 852 -8.24 -15.43 -48.11
N GLY A 853 -9.23 -16.19 -47.62
CA GLY A 853 -9.22 -17.66 -47.72
C GLY A 853 -8.30 -18.39 -46.72
N THR A 854 -7.60 -17.67 -45.83
CA THR A 854 -6.73 -18.27 -44.81
C THR A 854 -7.52 -18.67 -43.57
N PHE A 855 -7.21 -19.84 -43.02
CA PHE A 855 -7.75 -20.34 -41.76
C PHE A 855 -6.90 -19.89 -40.56
N ILE A 856 -7.53 -19.49 -39.45
CA ILE A 856 -6.84 -19.03 -38.23
C ILE A 856 -6.88 -20.15 -37.16
N PRO A 857 -5.73 -20.68 -36.70
CA PRO A 857 -5.72 -21.88 -35.85
C PRO A 857 -5.94 -21.71 -34.32
N GLU A 858 -6.28 -20.54 -33.76
CA GLU A 858 -6.31 -20.35 -32.29
C GLU A 858 -7.53 -19.58 -31.76
N GLY A 859 -8.14 -20.09 -30.68
CA GLY A 859 -9.32 -19.54 -29.96
C GLY A 859 -10.36 -20.63 -29.72
N ASP A 860 -11.44 -20.39 -28.97
CA ASP A 860 -12.66 -21.26 -29.01
C ASP A 860 -13.64 -20.82 -30.12
N ASP A 861 -13.22 -19.90 -31.00
CA ASP A 861 -14.01 -19.36 -32.11
C ASP A 861 -13.31 -19.44 -33.47
#